data_AF-A0AAD4DJ50-F1
#
_entry.id   AF-A0AAD4DJ50-F1
#
_cell.length_a   1.000
_cell.length_b   1.000
_cell.length_c   1.000
_cell.angle_alpha   90.00
_cell.angle_beta   90.00
_cell.angle_gamma   90.00
#
_symmetry.space_group_name_H-M   'P 1'
#
loop_
_entity.id
_entity.type
_entity.pdbx_description
1 polymer ?
#
loop_
_entity_poly.entity_id
_entity_poly.type
_entity_poly.pdbx_seq_one_letter_code
_entity_poly.pdbx_strand_id
1 'polypeptide(L)'
;MVKKRKFALGAWKEEAFRESTTDSSDSNGTKDTDEGGITGENEAMAADQDTTTAITTEDVETPEKRQKIDGDDDNASTTGDTMSKEERRKLKKEKKKSAKQNSLDGGRPSFLLCRSYHLKLKLKDLRDLVIYLLTETKTLPWMMVKNKFNVQKVVLLYVGGLDPANFGIDYQDDEAKAPVAWASTATKGPVSEMTNLKRFFDVVSPMKAGGEKNKIYAPVSQILNIPLSNSEKTKREIARAKARVPDMKRDGYMLTLQEMRELDFPLPSYLTGGASELKPGWIETDQVLNPVSPDKRKLIAMDCEMCLTAEGSELTRISLLGEDGKVIYDELVLPINPITDYLTQYSGMTEELLSGVTTRLADVQMKLKELITYDTILIGHSLENDMKVLKFAHPFIIDTTKAYHHTRGPPSRPSLKWLAHRWLSRKIQNGGENGHNSVEDALTCMDLIKLKIEQGQGFGEYYNDQESVFSRISRYTRPRTSAVVDDEFIVNCEDATTYIKTTSDADVVAALPQAMAEHHFVWARLRDLEIAYGKAKPNVKTGSGHLPDQGRTGFLSYENRVDASEQEIRKAAQSVDKSLAAIVDAMPPNTAFLVTSGQGDPRDMLKFQELQKRYQTLYNTVSISSIAKEDRFDDEAQAALELGVERAKHGLCFFMVK
;
A
#
# COMPACT_ATOMS: atom_id res chain seq x y z
N MET A 1 -26.49 -10.78 -48.56
CA MET A 1 -25.26 -10.15 -49.09
C MET A 1 -24.87 -9.01 -48.17
N VAL A 2 -23.70 -9.14 -47.55
CA VAL A 2 -23.18 -8.32 -46.45
C VAL A 2 -22.52 -7.05 -46.99
N LYS A 3 -22.79 -5.89 -46.37
CA LYS A 3 -21.86 -4.74 -46.37
C LYS A 3 -21.78 -4.15 -44.95
N LYS A 4 -20.65 -4.42 -44.30
CA LYS A 4 -20.22 -3.83 -43.02
C LYS A 4 -19.99 -2.32 -43.21
N ARG A 5 -20.54 -1.49 -42.33
CA ARG A 5 -20.12 -0.08 -42.13
C ARG A 5 -19.21 -0.01 -40.91
N LYS A 6 -18.00 0.51 -41.11
CA LYS A 6 -17.04 0.94 -40.08
C LYS A 6 -17.59 2.19 -39.40
N PHE A 7 -17.49 2.27 -38.07
CA PHE A 7 -17.54 3.54 -37.35
C PHE A 7 -16.19 3.82 -36.71
N ALA A 8 -15.73 5.06 -36.89
CA ALA A 8 -14.45 5.59 -36.49
C ALA A 8 -14.50 6.04 -35.02
N LEU A 9 -13.46 5.71 -34.26
CA LEU A 9 -13.17 6.29 -32.95
C LEU A 9 -12.43 7.63 -33.16
N GLY A 10 -13.12 8.74 -32.91
CA GLY A 10 -12.55 10.08 -32.83
C GLY A 10 -12.11 10.39 -31.40
N ALA A 11 -10.86 10.82 -31.28
CA ALA A 11 -10.27 11.37 -30.06
C ALA A 11 -10.93 12.70 -29.68
N TRP A 12 -11.28 12.90 -28.41
CA TRP A 12 -11.56 14.21 -27.83
C TRP A 12 -10.90 14.34 -26.46
N LYS A 13 -10.17 15.45 -26.31
CA LYS A 13 -9.42 15.91 -25.14
C LYS A 13 -10.35 16.48 -24.07
N GLU A 14 -9.78 16.52 -22.86
CA GLU A 14 -10.15 17.34 -21.70
C GLU A 14 -10.63 18.75 -22.07
N GLU A 15 -11.81 19.15 -21.56
CA GLU A 15 -12.00 20.39 -20.79
C GLU A 15 -13.44 20.51 -20.25
N ALA A 16 -13.54 21.24 -19.13
CA ALA A 16 -14.73 21.84 -18.51
C ALA A 16 -15.67 20.96 -17.66
N PHE A 17 -15.66 21.19 -16.34
CA PHE A 17 -16.80 21.89 -15.73
C PHE A 17 -16.40 22.62 -14.43
N ARG A 18 -16.56 23.95 -14.47
CA ARG A 18 -16.63 24.87 -13.34
C ARG A 18 -18.03 25.47 -13.41
N GLU A 19 -18.67 25.57 -12.23
CA GLU A 19 -19.88 26.35 -11.89
C GLU A 19 -21.25 25.87 -12.41
N SER A 20 -22.18 25.63 -11.48
CA SER A 20 -23.15 26.66 -11.06
C SER A 20 -24.14 26.10 -10.03
N THR A 21 -24.06 26.60 -8.80
CA THR A 21 -25.12 26.51 -7.78
C THR A 21 -26.01 27.75 -7.91
N THR A 22 -27.30 27.54 -8.18
CA THR A 22 -28.33 28.58 -8.11
C THR A 22 -29.07 28.50 -6.77
N ASP A 23 -28.84 29.53 -5.96
CA ASP A 23 -29.83 30.46 -5.37
C ASP A 23 -31.09 29.94 -4.65
N SER A 24 -31.21 30.30 -3.37
CA SER A 24 -32.45 30.82 -2.76
C SER A 24 -32.16 31.52 -1.42
N SER A 25 -32.36 32.86 -1.40
CA SER A 25 -33.03 33.70 -0.36
C SER A 25 -32.76 33.41 1.14
N ASP A 26 -32.51 34.36 2.05
CA ASP A 26 -32.98 35.74 2.13
C ASP A 26 -32.35 36.46 3.35
N SER A 27 -32.47 37.80 3.33
CA SER A 27 -32.52 38.76 4.46
C SER A 27 -31.25 39.51 4.96
N ASN A 28 -31.37 40.85 4.82
CA ASN A 28 -30.92 41.97 5.67
C ASN A 28 -29.42 42.09 6.04
N GLY A 29 -28.75 43.23 5.90
CA GLY A 29 -29.14 44.60 5.56
C GLY A 29 -28.05 45.59 6.02
N THR A 30 -28.06 46.79 5.42
CA THR A 30 -27.42 48.06 5.86
C THR A 30 -25.89 48.18 5.82
N LYS A 31 -25.36 49.03 4.90
CA LYS A 31 -24.81 50.41 5.11
C LYS A 31 -23.34 50.37 5.57
N ASP A 32 -22.35 51.06 5.01
CA ASP A 32 -22.23 52.45 4.54
C ASP A 32 -21.13 52.51 3.43
N THR A 33 -21.40 53.10 2.27
CA THR A 33 -20.84 54.39 1.79
C THR A 33 -19.40 54.71 2.23
N ASP A 34 -18.46 54.70 1.29
CA ASP A 34 -17.78 55.97 0.97
C ASP A 34 -17.21 55.99 -0.46
N GLU A 35 -17.46 57.12 -1.10
CA GLU A 35 -17.09 57.49 -2.46
C GLU A 35 -15.63 57.99 -2.51
N GLY A 36 -14.99 57.86 -3.68
CA GLY A 36 -13.71 58.52 -3.92
C GLY A 36 -13.06 58.08 -5.21
N GLY A 37 -13.60 58.53 -6.34
CA GLY A 37 -13.15 58.10 -7.66
C GLY A 37 -11.94 58.83 -8.25
N ILE A 38 -11.65 58.33 -9.45
CA ILE A 38 -11.16 59.00 -10.66
C ILE A 38 -9.64 59.15 -10.87
N THR A 39 -9.24 58.53 -12.00
CA THR A 39 -8.17 58.82 -12.98
C THR A 39 -7.15 57.68 -13.02
N GLY A 40 -6.94 56.94 -14.11
CA GLY A 40 -7.32 57.10 -15.50
C GLY A 40 -6.13 56.66 -16.34
N GLU A 41 -6.32 55.65 -17.19
CA GLU A 41 -5.58 55.39 -18.45
C GLU A 41 -4.09 55.01 -18.32
N ASN A 42 -3.48 54.13 -19.11
CA ASN A 42 -3.84 53.41 -20.32
C ASN A 42 -2.80 52.28 -20.52
N GLU A 43 -3.21 51.19 -21.20
CA GLU A 43 -2.49 50.48 -22.29
C GLU A 43 -1.01 50.03 -22.09
N ALA A 44 -0.50 48.92 -22.61
CA ALA A 44 -1.02 47.80 -23.40
C ALA A 44 0.13 46.76 -23.53
N MET A 45 -0.28 45.49 -23.63
CA MET A 45 0.13 44.45 -24.60
C MET A 45 1.59 43.99 -24.79
N ALA A 46 1.63 42.69 -25.12
CA ALA A 46 2.63 41.88 -25.83
C ALA A 46 3.67 41.18 -24.95
N ALA A 47 3.59 39.86 -24.70
CA ALA A 47 3.61 38.68 -25.59
C ALA A 47 5.03 38.29 -26.05
N ASP A 48 5.49 37.12 -25.62
CA ASP A 48 6.29 36.15 -26.39
C ASP A 48 6.40 34.86 -25.53
N GLN A 49 5.74 33.75 -25.88
CA GLN A 49 6.11 32.74 -26.88
C GLN A 49 7.49 32.07 -26.65
N ASP A 50 7.45 31.05 -25.79
CA ASP A 50 7.80 29.66 -26.06
C ASP A 50 8.72 29.36 -27.28
N THR A 51 9.89 28.75 -27.05
CA THR A 51 10.28 27.50 -27.74
C THR A 51 11.60 26.89 -27.24
N THR A 52 11.46 25.67 -26.77
CA THR A 52 12.42 24.55 -26.73
C THR A 52 13.32 24.45 -27.97
N THR A 53 14.56 23.95 -27.85
CA THR A 53 15.08 22.74 -28.55
C THR A 53 16.46 22.33 -28.03
N ALA A 54 16.66 21.01 -27.96
CA ALA A 54 17.84 20.25 -27.54
C ALA A 54 19.08 20.38 -28.44
N ILE A 55 20.25 20.04 -27.90
CA ILE A 55 21.47 19.80 -28.69
C ILE A 55 22.14 18.48 -28.24
N THR A 56 22.48 17.69 -29.26
CA THR A 56 23.13 16.38 -29.28
C THR A 56 24.65 16.45 -29.15
N THR A 57 25.23 15.30 -28.82
CA THR A 57 26.67 14.95 -28.72
C THR A 57 27.40 14.93 -30.06
N GLU A 58 28.67 15.36 -30.11
CA GLU A 58 29.84 14.57 -30.56
C GLU A 58 31.15 15.40 -30.56
N ASP A 59 32.14 14.86 -29.83
CA ASP A 59 33.57 14.68 -30.11
C ASP A 59 34.57 15.79 -30.57
N VAL A 60 35.78 15.54 -30.03
CA VAL A 60 37.17 15.80 -30.47
C VAL A 60 37.92 17.08 -30.01
N GLU A 61 39.12 16.80 -29.48
CA GLU A 61 40.37 17.59 -29.45
C GLU A 61 40.79 18.28 -28.12
N THR A 62 41.80 17.66 -27.50
CA THR A 62 42.94 18.34 -26.84
C THR A 62 44.11 18.28 -27.85
N PRO A 63 45.14 19.18 -27.85
CA PRO A 63 45.87 19.60 -26.65
C PRO A 63 46.53 21.01 -26.63
N GLU A 64 47.10 21.35 -25.47
CA GLU A 64 48.27 22.23 -25.26
C GLU A 64 48.20 23.75 -25.56
N LYS A 65 48.26 24.58 -24.50
CA LYS A 65 49.48 25.31 -24.09
C LYS A 65 49.23 26.29 -22.93
N ARG A 66 50.16 26.25 -21.97
CA ARG A 66 50.38 27.30 -20.96
C ARG A 66 50.83 28.59 -21.65
N GLN A 67 50.26 29.73 -21.27
CA GLN A 67 51.02 30.97 -21.11
C GLN A 67 50.36 31.87 -20.05
N LYS A 68 51.16 32.22 -19.04
CA LYS A 68 50.93 33.30 -18.09
C LYS A 68 51.00 34.63 -18.83
N ILE A 69 50.13 35.59 -18.51
CA ILE A 69 50.51 37.00 -18.36
C ILE A 69 49.70 37.58 -17.20
N ASP A 70 50.45 38.14 -16.25
CA ASP A 70 50.00 38.94 -15.11
C ASP A 70 49.38 40.26 -15.58
N GLY A 71 48.39 40.75 -14.84
CA GLY A 71 47.81 42.08 -15.00
C GLY A 71 47.16 42.50 -13.70
N ASP A 72 47.96 43.10 -12.82
CA ASP A 72 47.49 43.95 -11.73
C ASP A 72 46.65 45.08 -12.33
N ASP A 73 45.44 45.28 -11.80
CA ASP A 73 44.91 46.63 -11.65
C ASP A 73 44.09 46.68 -10.36
N ASP A 74 44.66 47.38 -9.39
CA ASP A 74 44.07 47.74 -8.11
C ASP A 74 42.94 48.74 -8.34
N ASN A 75 41.74 48.44 -7.84
CA ASN A 75 40.90 49.50 -7.31
C ASN A 75 40.15 49.02 -6.05
N ALA A 76 40.61 49.55 -4.93
CA ALA A 76 40.08 49.28 -3.61
C ALA A 76 38.91 50.21 -3.28
N SER A 77 37.85 49.65 -2.68
CA SER A 77 37.02 50.37 -1.71
C SER A 77 36.65 49.45 -0.54
N THR A 78 37.33 49.71 0.57
CA THR A 78 37.28 49.23 1.97
C THR A 78 35.85 49.25 2.54
N THR A 79 35.37 48.28 3.36
CA THR A 79 35.62 48.04 4.81
C THR A 79 34.91 46.73 5.24
N GLY A 80 35.39 45.84 6.12
CA GLY A 80 36.60 45.79 6.95
C GLY A 80 36.84 44.34 7.49
N ASP A 81 38.11 43.97 7.62
CA ASP A 81 38.58 42.70 8.21
C ASP A 81 39.75 43.02 9.14
N THR A 82 39.55 42.98 10.46
CA THR A 82 40.62 43.07 11.46
C THR A 82 40.84 41.70 12.09
N MET A 83 41.43 40.79 11.32
CA MET A 83 42.00 39.54 11.82
C MET A 83 43.50 39.71 12.08
N SER A 84 43.95 39.41 13.29
CA SER A 84 45.36 39.56 13.69
C SER A 84 46.29 38.61 12.90
N LYS A 85 47.58 38.98 12.77
CA LYS A 85 48.60 38.13 12.13
C LYS A 85 48.74 36.75 12.80
N GLU A 86 48.42 36.66 14.08
CA GLU A 86 48.45 35.42 14.86
C GLU A 86 47.27 34.50 14.55
N GLU A 87 46.07 35.05 14.39
CA GLU A 87 44.87 34.31 13.97
C GLU A 87 44.99 33.79 12.54
N ARG A 88 45.54 34.60 11.62
CA ARG A 88 45.83 34.15 10.25
C ARG A 88 46.86 33.02 10.21
N ARG A 89 47.84 33.01 11.13
CA ARG A 89 48.81 31.92 11.29
C ARG A 89 48.18 30.67 11.90
N LYS A 90 47.30 30.80 12.90
CA LYS A 90 46.54 29.68 13.47
C LYS A 90 45.62 29.04 12.43
N LEU A 91 44.84 29.83 11.69
CA LEU A 91 43.99 29.36 10.58
C LEU A 91 44.79 28.70 9.46
N LYS A 92 45.97 29.22 9.10
CA LYS A 92 46.86 28.55 8.13
C LYS A 92 47.43 27.24 8.69
N LYS A 93 47.73 27.15 9.99
CA LYS A 93 48.24 25.93 10.64
C LYS A 93 47.14 24.87 10.81
N GLU A 94 45.91 25.29 11.07
CA GLU A 94 44.70 24.45 11.07
C GLU A 94 44.34 23.98 9.67
N LYS A 95 44.29 24.87 8.67
CA LYS A 95 44.13 24.49 7.26
C LYS A 95 45.22 23.55 6.77
N LYS A 96 46.46 23.71 7.25
CA LYS A 96 47.58 22.82 6.91
C LYS A 96 47.52 21.49 7.69
N LYS A 97 46.98 21.46 8.91
CA LYS A 97 46.68 20.22 9.66
C LYS A 97 45.51 19.45 9.03
N SER A 98 44.42 20.12 8.69
CA SER A 98 43.26 19.51 8.01
C SER A 98 43.60 19.07 6.58
N ALA A 99 44.46 19.79 5.86
CA ALA A 99 45.01 19.33 4.58
C ALA A 99 45.93 18.10 4.73
N LYS A 100 46.75 18.03 5.80
CA LYS A 100 47.61 16.87 6.09
C LYS A 100 46.80 15.65 6.54
N GLN A 101 45.70 15.87 7.27
CA GLN A 101 44.76 14.84 7.70
C GLN A 101 43.91 14.33 6.52
N ASN A 102 43.47 15.22 5.62
CA ASN A 102 42.84 14.86 4.34
C ASN A 102 43.76 14.10 3.38
N SER A 103 45.09 14.26 3.47
CA SER A 103 46.06 13.50 2.67
C SER A 103 46.30 12.07 3.17
N LEU A 104 45.98 11.79 4.45
CA LEU A 104 46.02 10.44 5.05
C LEU A 104 44.70 9.68 4.84
N ASP A 105 43.60 10.38 4.60
CA ASP A 105 42.23 9.86 4.42
C ASP A 105 41.79 9.79 2.94
N GLY A 106 42.75 9.94 2.01
CA GLY A 106 42.52 10.28 0.60
C GLY A 106 41.70 9.31 -0.26
N GLY A 107 41.27 8.16 0.28
CA GLY A 107 40.51 7.14 -0.44
C GLY A 107 39.25 6.62 0.26
N ARG A 108 38.94 7.02 1.49
CA ARG A 108 37.76 6.48 2.19
C ARG A 108 36.46 7.10 1.66
N PRO A 109 35.40 6.30 1.45
CA PRO A 109 34.10 6.85 1.11
C PRO A 109 33.48 7.57 2.29
N SER A 110 32.76 8.66 2.04
CA SER A 110 32.02 9.37 3.09
C SER A 110 30.80 10.11 2.56
N PHE A 111 29.81 10.27 3.44
CA PHE A 111 28.57 11.00 3.18
C PHE A 111 28.70 12.46 3.58
N LEU A 112 28.29 13.36 2.69
CA LEU A 112 28.29 14.80 2.89
C LEU A 112 26.91 15.35 2.53
N LEU A 113 26.13 15.69 3.55
CA LEU A 113 24.79 16.26 3.38
C LEU A 113 24.89 17.72 2.87
N CYS A 114 24.12 18.04 1.83
CA CYS A 114 24.12 19.37 1.21
C CYS A 114 23.37 20.37 2.10
N ARG A 115 24.08 21.31 2.72
CA ARG A 115 23.50 22.32 3.64
C ARG A 115 22.48 23.27 2.99
N SER A 116 22.58 23.48 1.67
CA SER A 116 21.63 24.29 0.90
C SER A 116 20.31 23.58 0.60
N TYR A 117 20.18 22.31 0.97
CA TYR A 117 19.00 21.50 0.70
C TYR A 117 18.11 21.48 1.95
N HIS A 118 17.08 22.32 1.98
CA HIS A 118 16.10 22.39 3.07
C HIS A 118 15.17 21.16 3.03
N LEU A 119 15.57 19.96 3.48
CA LEU A 119 14.66 18.81 3.34
C LEU A 119 14.57 17.84 4.52
N LYS A 120 13.29 17.71 4.90
CA LYS A 120 12.66 16.48 5.34
C LYS A 120 12.78 15.42 4.24
N LEU A 121 13.65 14.43 4.45
CA LEU A 121 13.89 13.34 3.49
C LEU A 121 12.63 12.51 3.30
N LYS A 122 12.45 11.93 2.10
CA LYS A 122 11.38 10.96 1.82
C LYS A 122 11.97 9.57 1.69
N LEU A 123 11.14 8.54 1.86
CA LEU A 123 11.55 7.14 1.70
C LEU A 123 12.11 6.83 0.30
N LYS A 124 11.59 7.50 -0.73
CA LYS A 124 12.14 7.42 -2.08
C LYS A 124 13.59 7.92 -2.17
N ASP A 125 14.00 8.86 -1.33
CA ASP A 125 15.34 9.44 -1.39
C ASP A 125 16.37 8.43 -0.87
N LEU A 126 16.02 7.60 0.12
CA LEU A 126 16.83 6.46 0.56
C LEU A 126 16.97 5.40 -0.53
N ARG A 127 15.87 5.07 -1.19
CA ARG A 127 15.86 4.15 -2.33
C ARG A 127 16.81 4.64 -3.43
N ASP A 128 16.66 5.91 -3.81
CA ASP A 128 17.45 6.52 -4.88
C ASP A 128 18.94 6.58 -4.48
N LEU A 129 19.25 6.73 -3.18
CA LEU A 129 20.61 6.60 -2.66
C LEU A 129 21.18 5.18 -2.79
N VAL A 130 20.43 4.14 -2.43
CA VAL A 130 20.88 2.74 -2.62
C VAL A 130 21.22 2.48 -4.08
N ILE A 131 20.32 2.89 -4.98
CA ILE A 131 20.55 2.77 -6.43
C ILE A 131 21.79 3.56 -6.82
N TYR A 132 21.92 4.82 -6.38
CA TYR A 132 23.09 5.66 -6.67
C TYR A 132 24.38 4.99 -6.24
N LEU A 133 24.47 4.43 -5.03
CA LEU A 133 25.69 3.79 -4.51
C LEU A 133 26.11 2.56 -5.33
N LEU A 134 25.15 1.79 -5.85
CA LEU A 134 25.40 0.51 -6.52
C LEU A 134 25.56 0.62 -8.05
N THR A 135 25.12 1.75 -8.63
CA THR A 135 25.05 1.98 -10.08
C THR A 135 25.79 3.26 -10.49
N GLU A 136 26.00 3.50 -11.78
CA GLU A 136 26.65 4.72 -12.30
C GLU A 136 25.63 5.85 -12.56
N THR A 137 24.50 5.83 -11.85
CA THR A 137 23.37 6.76 -12.07
C THR A 137 23.61 8.20 -11.58
N LYS A 138 22.64 9.08 -11.90
CA LYS A 138 22.67 10.53 -11.66
C LYS A 138 22.98 10.90 -10.20
N THR A 139 23.58 12.08 -10.04
CA THR A 139 23.90 12.71 -8.75
C THR A 139 22.65 12.91 -7.88
N LEU A 140 22.81 12.76 -6.55
CA LEU A 140 21.77 13.09 -5.59
C LEU A 140 21.84 14.60 -5.25
N PRO A 141 20.72 15.35 -5.30
CA PRO A 141 20.73 16.78 -5.00
C PRO A 141 20.99 17.07 -3.51
N TRP A 142 20.65 16.12 -2.64
CA TRP A 142 20.64 16.28 -1.19
C TRP A 142 21.90 15.71 -0.50
N MET A 143 22.67 14.88 -1.20
CA MET A 143 23.87 14.27 -0.63
C MET A 143 24.97 14.06 -1.67
N MET A 144 26.17 14.49 -1.31
CA MET A 144 27.40 14.14 -2.00
C MET A 144 28.05 12.93 -1.33
N VAL A 145 28.50 11.97 -2.14
CA VAL A 145 29.26 10.80 -1.66
C VAL A 145 30.70 10.93 -2.15
N LYS A 146 31.62 11.30 -1.25
CA LYS A 146 33.04 11.38 -1.56
C LYS A 146 33.57 9.97 -1.80
N ASN A 147 34.46 9.79 -2.79
CA ASN A 147 35.07 8.50 -3.14
C ASN A 147 34.04 7.37 -3.33
N LYS A 148 32.87 7.68 -3.90
CA LYS A 148 31.75 6.76 -4.12
C LYS A 148 32.15 5.40 -4.70
N PHE A 149 33.05 5.39 -5.69
CA PHE A 149 33.49 4.17 -6.37
C PHE A 149 34.21 3.18 -5.45
N ASN A 150 34.66 3.62 -4.28
CA ASN A 150 35.27 2.76 -3.27
C ASN A 150 34.24 2.07 -2.37
N VAL A 151 32.95 2.45 -2.43
CA VAL A 151 31.88 1.74 -1.73
C VAL A 151 31.71 0.35 -2.37
N GLN A 152 31.97 -0.70 -1.59
CA GLN A 152 31.93 -2.08 -2.09
C GLN A 152 30.60 -2.78 -1.78
N LYS A 153 30.00 -2.42 -0.65
CA LYS A 153 28.80 -3.06 -0.09
C LYS A 153 27.85 -1.98 0.40
N VAL A 154 26.55 -2.26 0.29
CA VAL A 154 25.49 -1.40 0.80
C VAL A 154 24.57 -2.24 1.67
N VAL A 155 24.39 -1.82 2.92
CA VAL A 155 23.45 -2.44 3.86
C VAL A 155 22.39 -1.41 4.22
N LEU A 156 21.13 -1.73 3.95
CA LEU A 156 19.98 -0.95 4.37
C LEU A 156 19.21 -1.72 5.44
N LEU A 157 19.28 -1.22 6.66
CA LEU A 157 18.67 -1.81 7.84
C LEU A 157 17.41 -1.05 8.23
N TYR A 158 16.28 -1.73 8.22
CA TYR A 158 15.01 -1.21 8.70
C TYR A 158 14.83 -1.54 10.18
N VAL A 159 14.61 -0.53 11.03
CA VAL A 159 14.45 -0.70 12.48
C VAL A 159 13.16 -0.01 12.89
N GLY A 160 12.06 -0.78 12.90
CA GLY A 160 10.75 -0.27 13.28
C GLY A 160 10.71 0.17 14.75
N GLY A 161 9.95 1.23 15.05
CA GLY A 161 9.76 1.72 16.42
C GLY A 161 10.77 2.77 16.90
N LEU A 162 11.77 3.12 16.09
CA LEU A 162 12.60 4.31 16.37
C LEU A 162 11.79 5.59 16.15
N ASP A 163 11.15 6.06 17.21
CA ASP A 163 10.32 7.27 17.16
C ASP A 163 11.17 8.55 17.31
N PRO A 164 10.99 9.55 16.44
CA PRO A 164 11.71 10.81 16.48
C PRO A 164 11.60 11.61 17.79
N ALA A 165 10.48 11.51 18.51
CA ALA A 165 10.31 12.23 19.77
C ALA A 165 11.35 11.77 20.82
N ASN A 166 11.80 10.51 20.74
CA ASN A 166 12.87 10.00 21.61
C ASN A 166 14.21 10.69 21.33
N PHE A 167 14.43 11.18 20.11
CA PHE A 167 15.65 11.90 19.72
C PHE A 167 15.55 13.41 19.97
N GLY A 168 14.47 13.88 20.61
CA GLY A 168 14.23 15.30 20.87
C GLY A 168 13.86 16.08 19.61
N ILE A 169 13.22 15.43 18.64
CA ILE A 169 12.79 16.03 17.38
C ILE A 169 11.29 16.29 17.45
N ASP A 170 10.89 17.55 17.41
CA ASP A 170 9.49 17.97 17.33
C ASP A 170 9.14 18.41 15.90
N TYR A 171 8.23 17.71 15.25
CA TYR A 171 7.85 18.02 13.86
C TYR A 171 6.91 19.20 13.68
N GLN A 172 6.44 19.80 14.78
CA GLN A 172 5.81 21.12 14.71
C GLN A 172 6.86 22.22 14.52
N ASP A 173 8.14 21.93 14.79
CA ASP A 173 9.25 22.84 14.54
C ASP A 173 9.72 22.78 13.08
N ASP A 174 9.88 23.93 12.46
CA ASP A 174 10.45 24.05 11.11
C ASP A 174 11.93 23.62 11.06
N GLU A 175 12.66 23.70 12.18
CA GLU A 175 14.04 23.22 12.30
C GLU A 175 14.15 21.68 12.31
N ALA A 176 13.07 20.95 12.64
CA ALA A 176 13.01 19.49 12.59
C ALA A 176 13.02 18.91 11.16
N LYS A 177 13.29 19.75 10.17
CA LYS A 177 13.53 19.37 8.76
C LYS A 177 15.03 19.17 8.47
N ALA A 178 15.93 19.60 9.35
CA ALA A 178 17.37 19.47 9.18
C ALA A 178 17.95 18.26 9.95
N PRO A 179 19.12 17.74 9.54
CA PRO A 179 19.83 16.75 10.33
C PRO A 179 20.21 17.28 11.72
N VAL A 180 19.95 16.50 12.77
CA VAL A 180 20.10 16.89 14.17
C VAL A 180 21.23 16.10 14.83
N ALA A 181 22.10 16.79 15.57
CA ALA A 181 23.01 16.15 16.51
C ALA A 181 22.22 15.72 17.75
N TRP A 182 21.91 14.43 17.85
CA TRP A 182 20.86 13.93 18.74
C TRP A 182 21.36 13.43 20.09
N ALA A 183 22.66 13.17 20.24
CA ALA A 183 23.20 12.53 21.44
C ALA A 183 22.95 13.32 22.74
N SER A 184 22.90 14.66 22.65
CA SER A 184 22.61 15.54 23.80
C SER A 184 21.12 15.73 24.08
N THR A 185 20.25 15.48 23.09
CA THR A 185 18.79 15.67 23.20
C THR A 185 18.07 14.37 23.59
N ALA A 186 18.63 13.22 23.20
CA ALA A 186 18.14 11.86 23.47
C ALA A 186 18.38 11.38 24.92
N THR A 187 18.01 12.21 25.88
CA THR A 187 18.25 11.97 27.33
C THR A 187 17.09 11.25 28.02
N LYS A 188 15.97 11.03 27.32
CA LYS A 188 14.73 10.43 27.85
C LYS A 188 14.23 9.32 26.93
N GLY A 189 13.29 8.52 27.43
CA GLY A 189 12.68 7.43 26.67
C GLY A 189 13.64 6.25 26.40
N PRO A 190 13.25 5.32 25.51
CA PRO A 190 14.01 4.08 25.26
C PRO A 190 15.39 4.30 24.62
N VAL A 191 15.56 5.38 23.86
CA VAL A 191 16.85 5.67 23.19
C VAL A 191 17.97 5.98 24.17
N SER A 192 17.67 6.40 25.40
CA SER A 192 18.70 6.67 26.42
C SER A 192 19.50 5.40 26.79
N GLU A 193 18.94 4.22 26.50
CA GLU A 193 19.58 2.93 26.69
C GLU A 193 20.50 2.54 25.51
N MET A 194 20.40 3.22 24.36
CA MET A 194 21.12 2.90 23.13
C MET A 194 22.52 3.53 23.12
N THR A 195 23.37 3.03 24.01
CA THR A 195 24.72 3.59 24.26
C THR A 195 25.69 3.40 23.08
N ASN A 196 25.47 2.40 22.22
CA ASN A 196 26.33 2.13 21.07
C ASN A 196 25.97 2.98 19.86
N LEU A 197 24.69 3.33 19.67
CA LEU A 197 24.23 4.11 18.52
C LEU A 197 25.03 5.42 18.34
N LYS A 198 25.36 6.13 19.43
CA LYS A 198 26.18 7.36 19.38
C LYS A 198 27.62 7.14 18.90
N ARG A 199 28.14 5.91 19.02
CA ARG A 199 29.51 5.57 18.57
C ARG A 199 29.60 5.55 17.05
N PHE A 200 28.46 5.35 16.38
CA PHE A 200 28.38 5.13 14.94
C PHE A 200 27.74 6.31 14.20
N PHE A 201 26.80 7.00 14.84
CA PHE A 201 26.03 8.08 14.22
C PHE A 201 26.00 9.32 15.10
N ASP A 202 26.73 10.36 14.70
CA ASP A 202 26.71 11.67 15.38
C ASP A 202 25.42 12.46 15.07
N VAL A 203 24.82 12.19 13.91
CA VAL A 203 23.70 12.96 13.35
C VAL A 203 22.59 12.00 12.92
N VAL A 204 21.35 12.40 13.18
CA VAL A 204 20.14 11.75 12.67
C VAL A 204 19.44 12.67 11.70
N SER A 205 18.95 12.13 10.59
CA SER A 205 18.22 12.90 9.58
C SER A 205 16.72 12.57 9.65
N PRO A 206 15.86 13.59 9.87
CA PRO A 206 14.42 13.39 9.88
C PRO A 206 13.88 13.04 8.48
N MET A 207 12.85 12.19 8.44
CA MET A 207 12.18 11.80 7.20
C MET A 207 10.66 11.80 7.30
N LYS A 208 9.99 11.73 6.15
CA LYS A 208 8.54 11.63 6.02
C LYS A 208 8.14 10.52 5.05
N ALA A 209 7.36 9.57 5.54
CA ALA A 209 6.68 8.55 4.75
C ALA A 209 5.53 9.16 3.93
N GLY A 210 5.30 8.62 2.72
CA GLY A 210 4.11 8.93 1.93
C GLY A 210 2.85 8.27 2.50
N GLY A 211 1.70 8.87 2.24
CA GLY A 211 0.40 8.35 2.67
C GLY A 211 -0.73 9.32 2.36
N GLU A 212 -1.95 8.92 2.70
CA GLU A 212 -3.18 9.71 2.60
C GLU A 212 -3.52 10.33 3.96
N LYS A 213 -4.71 10.94 4.08
CA LYS A 213 -5.18 11.53 5.36
C LYS A 213 -5.33 10.47 6.45
N ASN A 214 -5.89 9.31 6.10
CA ASN A 214 -6.28 8.28 7.08
C ASN A 214 -5.32 7.08 7.13
N LYS A 215 -4.21 7.09 6.37
CA LYS A 215 -3.27 5.96 6.33
C LYS A 215 -1.89 6.34 5.82
N ILE A 216 -0.90 5.52 6.18
CA ILE A 216 0.46 5.57 5.63
C ILE A 216 0.61 4.45 4.60
N TYR A 217 1.27 4.73 3.47
CA TYR A 217 1.62 3.66 2.53
C TYR A 217 2.76 2.83 3.14
N ALA A 218 2.72 1.50 2.99
CA ALA A 218 3.72 0.62 3.61
C ALA A 218 5.17 1.12 3.37
N PRO A 219 5.93 1.51 4.42
CA PRO A 219 7.24 2.13 4.25
C PRO A 219 8.23 1.26 3.46
N VAL A 220 8.26 -0.04 3.76
CA VAL A 220 9.10 -1.02 3.06
C VAL A 220 8.83 -1.01 1.55
N SER A 221 7.56 -0.97 1.13
CA SER A 221 7.20 -0.87 -0.29
C SER A 221 7.65 0.45 -0.91
N GLN A 222 7.53 1.57 -0.20
CA GLN A 222 8.01 2.88 -0.69
C GLN A 222 9.54 2.92 -0.90
N ILE A 223 10.29 2.14 -0.12
CA ILE A 223 11.75 2.02 -0.20
C ILE A 223 12.16 1.01 -1.28
N LEU A 224 11.55 -0.17 -1.31
CA LEU A 224 12.02 -1.28 -2.14
C LEU A 224 11.37 -1.33 -3.54
N ASN A 225 10.26 -0.61 -3.77
CA ASN A 225 9.60 -0.58 -5.06
C ASN A 225 9.82 0.75 -5.78
N ILE A 226 10.06 0.66 -7.08
CA ILE A 226 10.33 1.75 -8.02
C ILE A 226 9.15 1.81 -9.00
N PRO A 227 8.40 2.92 -9.06
CA PRO A 227 7.41 3.13 -10.12
C PRO A 227 8.08 3.08 -11.49
N LEU A 228 7.50 2.34 -12.43
CA LEU A 228 7.98 2.28 -13.80
C LEU A 228 7.84 3.63 -14.50
N SER A 229 8.78 3.92 -15.38
CA SER A 229 8.66 5.04 -16.32
C SER A 229 7.52 4.80 -17.31
N ASN A 230 6.96 5.88 -17.88
CA ASN A 230 5.91 5.77 -18.91
C ASN A 230 6.34 4.87 -20.08
N SER A 231 7.61 4.92 -20.50
CA SER A 231 8.14 4.05 -21.56
C SER A 231 8.12 2.57 -21.17
N GLU A 232 8.52 2.24 -19.94
CA GLU A 232 8.48 0.86 -19.43
C GLU A 232 7.06 0.35 -19.28
N LYS A 233 6.12 1.20 -18.82
CA LYS A 233 4.69 0.87 -18.77
C LYS A 233 4.16 0.51 -20.16
N THR A 234 4.40 1.36 -21.16
CA THR A 234 3.99 1.10 -22.55
C THR A 234 4.60 -0.19 -23.10
N LYS A 235 5.89 -0.47 -22.81
CA LYS A 235 6.53 -1.74 -23.22
C LYS A 235 5.85 -2.96 -22.57
N ARG A 236 5.52 -2.89 -21.28
CA ARG A 236 4.80 -3.96 -20.57
C ARG A 236 3.38 -4.14 -21.13
N GLU A 237 2.67 -3.05 -21.42
CA GLU A 237 1.35 -3.11 -22.04
C GLU A 237 1.40 -3.78 -23.43
N ILE A 238 2.37 -3.43 -24.27
CA ILE A 238 2.56 -4.08 -25.58
C ILE A 238 2.88 -5.57 -25.42
N ALA A 239 3.76 -5.93 -24.48
CA ALA A 239 4.10 -7.32 -24.20
C ALA A 239 2.87 -8.11 -23.72
N ARG A 240 2.04 -7.54 -22.83
CA ARG A 240 0.79 -8.13 -22.35
C ARG A 240 -0.23 -8.30 -23.47
N ALA A 241 -0.39 -7.28 -24.32
CA ALA A 241 -1.26 -7.34 -25.48
C ALA A 241 -0.85 -8.47 -26.45
N LYS A 242 0.47 -8.70 -26.60
CA LYS A 242 1.02 -9.82 -27.39
C LYS A 242 0.88 -11.17 -26.69
N ALA A 243 0.94 -11.21 -25.36
CA ALA A 243 0.82 -12.41 -24.55
C ALA A 243 -0.63 -12.78 -24.21
N ARG A 244 -1.63 -12.03 -24.69
CA ARG A 244 -3.05 -12.39 -24.58
C ARG A 244 -3.23 -13.80 -25.14
N VAL A 245 -3.52 -14.73 -24.24
CA VAL A 245 -3.96 -16.09 -24.56
C VAL A 245 -5.23 -15.98 -25.41
N PRO A 246 -5.42 -16.84 -26.44
CA PRO A 246 -6.66 -16.87 -27.22
C PRO A 246 -7.89 -16.90 -26.31
N ASP A 247 -8.99 -16.26 -26.74
CA ASP A 247 -10.26 -16.10 -26.01
C ASP A 247 -10.51 -17.25 -25.02
N MET A 248 -10.20 -17.00 -23.75
CA MET A 248 -10.48 -17.96 -22.70
C MET A 248 -12.00 -18.11 -22.65
N LYS A 249 -12.47 -19.33 -22.91
CA LYS A 249 -13.89 -19.66 -22.87
C LYS A 249 -14.42 -19.49 -21.44
N ARG A 250 -15.75 -19.40 -21.28
CA ARG A 250 -16.42 -19.12 -20.00
C ARG A 250 -15.98 -20.03 -18.84
N ASP A 251 -15.61 -21.27 -19.13
CA ASP A 251 -15.12 -22.26 -18.16
C ASP A 251 -13.74 -21.92 -17.57
N GLY A 252 -12.90 -21.17 -18.28
CA GLY A 252 -11.58 -20.78 -17.77
C GLY A 252 -11.62 -19.77 -16.61
N TYR A 253 -12.78 -19.16 -16.35
CA TYR A 253 -12.97 -18.21 -15.25
C TYR A 253 -13.57 -18.86 -13.99
N MET A 254 -13.83 -20.17 -14.02
CA MET A 254 -14.34 -20.89 -12.85
C MET A 254 -13.27 -21.00 -11.78
N LEU A 255 -13.70 -20.92 -10.52
CA LEU A 255 -12.83 -21.19 -9.39
C LEU A 255 -12.27 -22.60 -9.47
N THR A 256 -10.97 -22.73 -9.21
CA THR A 256 -10.36 -24.05 -8.99
C THR A 256 -10.80 -24.62 -7.64
N LEU A 257 -10.71 -25.94 -7.48
CA LEU A 257 -11.00 -26.60 -6.21
C LEU A 257 -10.14 -26.06 -5.05
N GLN A 258 -8.89 -25.66 -5.33
CA GLN A 258 -8.02 -25.03 -4.35
C GLN A 258 -8.55 -23.66 -3.94
N GLU A 259 -8.91 -22.81 -4.90
CA GLU A 259 -9.46 -21.48 -4.62
C GLU A 259 -10.79 -21.56 -3.86
N MET A 260 -11.67 -22.50 -4.23
CA MET A 260 -12.91 -22.73 -3.47
C MET A 260 -12.63 -23.07 -2.01
N ARG A 261 -11.59 -23.86 -1.71
CA ARG A 261 -11.17 -24.15 -0.32
C ARG A 261 -10.60 -22.92 0.38
N GLU A 262 -9.75 -22.16 -0.30
CA GLU A 262 -9.16 -20.93 0.25
C GLU A 262 -10.20 -19.86 0.58
N LEU A 263 -11.28 -19.81 -0.21
CA LEU A 263 -12.43 -18.92 -0.04
C LEU A 263 -13.51 -19.51 0.90
N ASP A 264 -13.30 -20.73 1.41
CA ASP A 264 -14.22 -21.43 2.30
C ASP A 264 -15.63 -21.63 1.70
N PHE A 265 -15.68 -21.95 0.40
CA PHE A 265 -16.92 -22.38 -0.26
C PHE A 265 -17.34 -23.77 0.21
N PRO A 266 -18.65 -24.02 0.34
CA PRO A 266 -19.14 -25.38 0.54
C PRO A 266 -18.89 -26.23 -0.70
N LEU A 267 -18.26 -27.40 -0.49
CA LEU A 267 -17.90 -28.32 -1.55
C LEU A 267 -18.86 -29.51 -1.60
N PRO A 268 -19.30 -29.93 -2.80
CA PRO A 268 -20.03 -31.18 -2.95
C PRO A 268 -19.23 -32.39 -2.43
N SER A 269 -19.94 -33.36 -1.85
CA SER A 269 -19.41 -34.58 -1.22
C SER A 269 -18.49 -35.38 -2.16
N TYR A 270 -18.82 -35.41 -3.45
CA TYR A 270 -18.06 -36.11 -4.48
C TYR A 270 -16.74 -35.41 -4.87
N LEU A 271 -16.56 -34.12 -4.57
CA LEU A 271 -15.29 -33.41 -4.80
C LEU A 271 -14.31 -33.55 -3.64
N THR A 272 -14.79 -34.01 -2.47
CA THR A 272 -13.96 -34.24 -1.28
C THR A 272 -13.55 -35.71 -1.12
N GLY A 273 -13.84 -36.55 -2.10
CA GLY A 273 -13.54 -37.98 -2.05
C GLY A 273 -14.37 -38.73 -1.00
N GLY A 274 -15.56 -38.23 -0.65
CA GLY A 274 -16.43 -38.81 0.38
C GLY A 274 -15.95 -38.58 1.81
N ALA A 275 -14.89 -37.80 2.03
CA ALA A 275 -14.32 -37.56 3.36
C ALA A 275 -15.17 -36.62 4.23
N SER A 276 -16.12 -35.90 3.65
CA SER A 276 -17.06 -35.04 4.37
C SER A 276 -18.47 -35.27 3.83
N GLU A 277 -19.31 -35.95 4.60
CA GLU A 277 -20.76 -35.89 4.39
C GLU A 277 -21.23 -34.44 4.58
N LEU A 278 -22.19 -34.01 3.76
CA LEU A 278 -22.81 -32.70 3.94
C LEU A 278 -23.53 -32.66 5.29
N LYS A 279 -23.49 -31.49 5.95
CA LYS A 279 -24.19 -31.30 7.23
C LYS A 279 -25.70 -31.49 7.03
N PRO A 280 -26.45 -31.90 8.06
CA PRO A 280 -27.91 -32.02 7.97
C PRO A 280 -28.58 -30.74 7.45
N GLY A 281 -29.52 -30.89 6.52
CA GLY A 281 -30.24 -29.77 5.88
C GLY A 281 -29.50 -29.09 4.73
N TRP A 282 -28.31 -29.57 4.37
CA TRP A 282 -27.61 -29.14 3.16
C TRP A 282 -28.02 -29.95 1.95
N ILE A 283 -28.02 -29.29 0.80
CA ILE A 283 -28.25 -29.91 -0.51
C ILE A 283 -27.03 -29.71 -1.41
N GLU A 284 -26.84 -30.59 -2.38
CA GLU A 284 -25.84 -30.43 -3.44
C GLU A 284 -26.45 -30.66 -4.81
N THR A 285 -25.73 -30.19 -5.83
CA THR A 285 -26.04 -30.48 -7.23
C THR A 285 -25.64 -31.90 -7.58
N ASP A 286 -26.60 -32.73 -8.01
CA ASP A 286 -26.36 -34.14 -8.37
C ASP A 286 -25.42 -34.26 -9.56
N GLN A 287 -24.47 -35.21 -9.52
CA GLN A 287 -23.64 -35.51 -10.70
C GLN A 287 -24.46 -36.19 -11.79
N VAL A 288 -24.16 -35.86 -13.04
CA VAL A 288 -24.74 -36.53 -14.22
C VAL A 288 -23.69 -37.36 -14.93
N LEU A 289 -24.10 -38.50 -15.49
CA LEU A 289 -23.19 -39.44 -16.18
C LEU A 289 -22.58 -38.84 -17.46
N ASN A 290 -23.33 -37.97 -18.15
CA ASN A 290 -22.94 -37.35 -19.42
C ASN A 290 -23.14 -35.83 -19.35
N PRO A 291 -22.26 -35.09 -18.65
CA PRO A 291 -22.39 -33.64 -18.54
C PRO A 291 -22.14 -32.96 -19.88
N VAL A 292 -22.75 -31.79 -20.08
CA VAL A 292 -22.42 -30.97 -21.26
C VAL A 292 -20.97 -30.48 -21.16
N SER A 293 -20.37 -30.20 -22.32
CA SER A 293 -19.02 -29.64 -22.34
C SER A 293 -18.98 -28.33 -21.53
N PRO A 294 -17.90 -28.06 -20.77
CA PRO A 294 -17.85 -26.90 -19.87
C PRO A 294 -18.20 -25.57 -20.54
N ASP A 295 -17.77 -25.40 -21.79
CA ASP A 295 -18.04 -24.23 -22.62
C ASP A 295 -19.48 -24.11 -23.12
N LYS A 296 -20.35 -25.09 -22.88
CA LYS A 296 -21.79 -25.09 -23.25
C LYS A 296 -22.72 -25.00 -22.04
N ARG A 297 -22.16 -24.96 -20.82
CA ARG A 297 -22.92 -24.82 -19.58
C ARG A 297 -23.70 -23.51 -19.54
N LYS A 298 -24.87 -23.54 -18.90
CA LYS A 298 -25.72 -22.35 -18.74
C LYS A 298 -25.11 -21.43 -17.70
N LEU A 299 -25.11 -20.13 -17.96
CA LEU A 299 -24.73 -19.12 -16.96
C LEU A 299 -25.98 -18.65 -16.22
N ILE A 300 -25.93 -18.68 -14.89
CA ILE A 300 -26.95 -18.09 -14.02
C ILE A 300 -26.23 -17.17 -13.03
N ALA A 301 -26.62 -15.90 -13.00
CA ALA A 301 -26.17 -15.00 -11.96
C ALA A 301 -27.08 -15.09 -10.74
N MET A 302 -26.49 -14.99 -9.56
CA MET A 302 -27.19 -15.10 -8.28
C MET A 302 -26.70 -14.04 -7.31
N ASP A 303 -27.62 -13.56 -6.49
CA ASP A 303 -27.34 -12.76 -5.30
C ASP A 303 -28.45 -12.99 -4.27
N CYS A 304 -28.11 -12.96 -2.99
CA CYS A 304 -29.04 -13.15 -1.88
C CYS A 304 -29.00 -11.95 -0.92
N GLU A 305 -30.15 -11.64 -0.35
CA GLU A 305 -30.25 -10.76 0.81
C GLU A 305 -30.41 -11.60 2.08
N MET A 306 -29.83 -11.13 3.18
CA MET A 306 -29.84 -11.83 4.46
C MET A 306 -30.27 -10.92 5.62
N CYS A 307 -30.68 -11.55 6.72
CA CYS A 307 -30.89 -10.91 8.02
C CYS A 307 -30.03 -11.57 9.10
N LEU A 308 -30.07 -11.03 10.32
CA LEU A 308 -29.49 -11.63 11.51
C LEU A 308 -30.56 -12.28 12.39
N THR A 309 -30.24 -13.45 12.90
CA THR A 309 -31.00 -14.19 13.92
C THR A 309 -30.06 -14.66 15.03
N ALA A 310 -30.59 -15.32 16.06
CA ALA A 310 -29.79 -15.92 17.12
C ALA A 310 -28.79 -16.98 16.62
N GLU A 311 -29.04 -17.59 15.46
CA GLU A 311 -28.19 -18.61 14.84
C GLU A 311 -27.18 -18.02 13.82
N GLY A 312 -27.18 -16.70 13.66
CA GLY A 312 -26.31 -15.97 12.72
C GLY A 312 -27.07 -15.43 11.52
N SER A 313 -26.42 -15.43 10.36
CA SER A 313 -27.01 -14.90 9.13
C SER A 313 -27.94 -15.92 8.46
N GLU A 314 -29.14 -15.49 8.08
CA GLU A 314 -30.14 -16.32 7.41
C GLU A 314 -30.76 -15.61 6.19
N LEU A 315 -31.20 -16.40 5.22
CA LEU A 315 -31.73 -15.93 3.94
C LEU A 315 -33.08 -15.21 4.08
N THR A 316 -33.21 -14.05 3.44
CA THR A 316 -34.48 -13.29 3.36
C THR A 316 -34.94 -13.00 1.94
N ARG A 317 -34.05 -13.03 0.95
CA ARG A 317 -34.40 -12.95 -0.47
C ARG A 317 -33.34 -13.64 -1.32
N ILE A 318 -33.74 -14.23 -2.43
CA ILE A 318 -32.83 -14.78 -3.45
C ILE A 318 -33.26 -14.31 -4.82
N SER A 319 -32.28 -13.89 -5.64
CA SER A 319 -32.47 -13.53 -7.04
C SER A 319 -31.58 -14.38 -7.95
N LEU A 320 -32.16 -14.99 -8.98
CA LEU A 320 -31.48 -15.72 -10.05
C LEU A 320 -31.80 -15.09 -11.40
N LEU A 321 -30.77 -14.75 -12.16
CA LEU A 321 -30.89 -14.19 -13.50
C LEU A 321 -30.23 -15.08 -14.53
N GLY A 322 -30.87 -15.21 -15.70
CA GLY A 322 -30.33 -15.92 -16.83
C GLY A 322 -29.22 -15.14 -17.53
N GLU A 323 -28.53 -15.82 -18.44
CA GLU A 323 -27.51 -15.19 -19.29
C GLU A 323 -28.06 -14.03 -20.15
N ASP A 324 -29.36 -13.97 -20.42
CA ASP A 324 -29.99 -12.84 -21.11
C ASP A 324 -30.30 -11.64 -20.20
N GLY A 325 -29.98 -11.73 -18.90
CA GLY A 325 -30.25 -10.71 -17.90
C GLY A 325 -31.69 -10.71 -17.38
N LYS A 326 -32.52 -11.68 -17.78
CA LYS A 326 -33.89 -11.79 -17.25
C LYS A 326 -33.91 -12.56 -15.94
N VAL A 327 -34.79 -12.13 -15.04
CA VAL A 327 -35.07 -12.82 -13.78
C VAL A 327 -35.69 -14.19 -14.08
N ILE A 328 -35.05 -15.24 -13.60
CA ILE A 328 -35.51 -16.63 -13.63
C ILE A 328 -36.29 -16.95 -12.35
N TYR A 329 -35.81 -16.42 -11.22
CA TYR A 329 -36.38 -16.63 -9.90
C TYR A 329 -36.03 -15.43 -9.02
N ASP A 330 -37.01 -14.87 -8.32
CA ASP A 330 -36.82 -13.78 -7.35
C ASP A 330 -37.90 -13.97 -6.29
N GLU A 331 -37.49 -14.30 -5.07
CA GLU A 331 -38.41 -14.77 -4.04
C GLU A 331 -37.98 -14.28 -2.65
N LEU A 332 -38.96 -13.82 -1.87
CA LEU A 332 -38.78 -13.49 -0.45
C LEU A 332 -38.87 -14.77 0.39
N VAL A 333 -38.07 -14.83 1.44
CA VAL A 333 -37.92 -16.01 2.29
C VAL A 333 -38.08 -15.60 3.74
N LEU A 334 -38.89 -16.34 4.50
CA LEU A 334 -39.03 -16.12 5.93
C LEU A 334 -38.15 -17.12 6.70
N PRO A 335 -37.10 -16.67 7.42
CA PRO A 335 -36.30 -17.51 8.30
C PRO A 335 -37.14 -18.25 9.34
N ILE A 336 -36.68 -19.43 9.75
CA ILE A 336 -37.36 -20.21 10.80
C ILE A 336 -37.14 -19.56 12.17
N ASN A 337 -35.93 -19.05 12.40
CA ASN A 337 -35.61 -18.37 13.64
C ASN A 337 -36.13 -16.92 13.61
N PRO A 338 -36.53 -16.36 14.76
CA PRO A 338 -36.92 -14.96 14.84
C PRO A 338 -35.80 -14.02 14.38
N ILE A 339 -36.15 -13.08 13.51
CA ILE A 339 -35.24 -12.04 13.02
C ILE A 339 -34.96 -11.06 14.16
N THR A 340 -33.68 -10.87 14.48
CA THR A 340 -33.23 -9.88 15.46
C THR A 340 -32.85 -8.55 14.80
N ASP A 341 -32.37 -8.61 13.56
CA ASP A 341 -32.08 -7.42 12.74
C ASP A 341 -32.28 -7.76 11.25
N TYR A 342 -33.06 -6.95 10.53
CA TYR A 342 -33.33 -7.14 9.11
C TYR A 342 -32.17 -6.70 8.22
N LEU A 343 -31.19 -5.97 8.76
CA LEU A 343 -30.08 -5.38 8.02
C LEU A 343 -30.55 -4.46 6.87
N THR A 344 -31.67 -3.77 7.03
CA THR A 344 -32.39 -3.05 5.95
C THR A 344 -31.49 -2.15 5.10
N GLN A 345 -30.55 -1.44 5.70
CA GLN A 345 -29.62 -0.56 4.98
C GLN A 345 -28.63 -1.31 4.04
N TYR A 346 -28.52 -2.63 4.16
CA TYR A 346 -27.76 -3.52 3.26
C TYR A 346 -28.69 -4.40 2.45
N SER A 347 -29.67 -5.02 3.09
CA SER A 347 -30.52 -6.04 2.48
C SER A 347 -31.73 -5.48 1.73
N GLY A 348 -32.12 -4.24 2.05
CA GLY A 348 -33.39 -3.64 1.65
C GLY A 348 -34.62 -4.29 2.28
N MET A 349 -34.43 -5.24 3.20
CA MET A 349 -35.52 -6.01 3.80
C MET A 349 -36.13 -5.31 5.00
N THR A 350 -37.46 -5.40 5.13
CA THR A 350 -38.21 -4.88 6.28
C THR A 350 -39.20 -5.91 6.79
N GLU A 351 -39.72 -5.69 8.01
CA GLU A 351 -40.77 -6.53 8.58
C GLU A 351 -42.03 -6.50 7.72
N GLU A 352 -42.38 -5.35 7.15
CA GLU A 352 -43.53 -5.20 6.27
C GLU A 352 -43.38 -6.00 4.98
N LEU A 353 -42.18 -6.01 4.39
CA LEU A 353 -41.88 -6.81 3.19
C LEU A 353 -42.00 -8.31 3.44
N LEU A 354 -41.60 -8.77 4.64
CA LEU A 354 -41.70 -10.18 5.03
C LEU A 354 -43.06 -10.55 5.63
N SER A 355 -43.96 -9.58 5.82
CA SER A 355 -45.29 -9.82 6.37
C SER A 355 -46.12 -10.67 5.41
N GLY A 356 -46.57 -11.83 5.91
CA GLY A 356 -47.35 -12.79 5.13
C GLY A 356 -46.53 -13.69 4.20
N VAL A 357 -45.20 -13.54 4.16
CA VAL A 357 -44.32 -14.47 3.43
C VAL A 357 -44.33 -15.81 4.13
N THR A 358 -44.64 -16.87 3.39
CA THR A 358 -44.68 -18.26 3.90
C THR A 358 -43.54 -19.12 3.37
N THR A 359 -42.90 -18.70 2.27
CA THR A 359 -41.77 -19.39 1.64
C THR A 359 -40.62 -19.55 2.62
N ARG A 360 -40.11 -20.78 2.75
CA ARG A 360 -38.98 -21.14 3.63
C ARG A 360 -37.76 -21.55 2.82
N LEU A 361 -36.63 -21.67 3.50
CA LEU A 361 -35.38 -22.15 2.90
C LEU A 361 -35.55 -23.49 2.17
N ALA A 362 -36.35 -24.41 2.71
CA ALA A 362 -36.62 -25.70 2.07
C ALA A 362 -37.32 -25.56 0.70
N ASP A 363 -38.24 -24.60 0.57
CA ASP A 363 -38.94 -24.33 -0.69
C ASP A 363 -37.98 -23.78 -1.74
N VAL A 364 -37.11 -22.86 -1.32
CA VAL A 364 -36.03 -22.33 -2.17
C VAL A 364 -35.08 -23.44 -2.59
N GLN A 365 -34.63 -24.29 -1.67
CA GLN A 365 -33.73 -25.41 -1.97
C GLN A 365 -34.32 -26.39 -2.98
N MET A 366 -35.62 -26.70 -2.88
CA MET A 366 -36.32 -27.50 -3.91
C MET A 366 -36.25 -26.79 -5.26
N LYS A 367 -36.50 -25.48 -5.30
CA LYS A 367 -36.46 -24.73 -6.55
C LYS A 367 -35.06 -24.60 -7.15
N LEU A 368 -34.04 -24.48 -6.31
CA LEU A 368 -32.65 -24.48 -6.75
C LEU A 368 -32.25 -25.80 -7.40
N LYS A 369 -32.70 -26.95 -6.87
CA LYS A 369 -32.44 -28.25 -7.52
C LYS A 369 -33.05 -28.38 -8.91
N GLU A 370 -34.17 -27.69 -9.17
CA GLU A 370 -34.79 -27.66 -10.50
C GLU A 370 -34.05 -26.74 -11.48
N LEU A 371 -33.59 -25.58 -10.99
CA LEU A 371 -33.02 -24.52 -11.84
C LEU A 371 -31.50 -24.65 -12.04
N ILE A 372 -30.78 -25.13 -11.03
CA ILE A 372 -29.32 -25.21 -10.99
C ILE A 372 -28.94 -26.69 -11.03
N THR A 373 -28.61 -27.17 -12.24
CA THR A 373 -28.20 -28.55 -12.46
C THR A 373 -26.69 -28.66 -12.54
N TYR A 374 -26.18 -29.88 -12.71
CA TYR A 374 -24.75 -30.11 -12.93
C TYR A 374 -24.23 -29.43 -14.19
N ASP A 375 -25.07 -28.90 -15.08
CA ASP A 375 -24.68 -28.21 -16.32
C ASP A 375 -24.86 -26.69 -16.24
N THR A 376 -25.01 -26.16 -15.04
CA THR A 376 -25.05 -24.73 -14.73
C THR A 376 -23.68 -24.26 -14.20
N ILE A 377 -23.33 -23.00 -14.46
CA ILE A 377 -22.26 -22.25 -13.80
C ILE A 377 -22.91 -21.07 -13.10
N LEU A 378 -22.65 -20.92 -11.80
CA LEU A 378 -23.13 -19.78 -11.01
C LEU A 378 -22.16 -18.62 -11.09
N ILE A 379 -22.69 -17.41 -11.23
CA ILE A 379 -21.94 -16.15 -11.24
C ILE A 379 -22.42 -15.27 -10.10
N GLY A 380 -21.50 -14.65 -9.36
CA GLY A 380 -21.85 -13.67 -8.34
C GLY A 380 -20.64 -12.96 -7.75
N HIS A 381 -20.80 -12.36 -6.57
CA HIS A 381 -19.77 -11.55 -5.91
C HIS A 381 -19.58 -11.96 -4.45
N SER A 382 -18.47 -12.64 -4.13
CA SER A 382 -18.25 -13.26 -2.81
C SER A 382 -19.35 -14.26 -2.42
N LEU A 383 -19.69 -15.15 -3.36
CA LEU A 383 -20.80 -16.09 -3.23
C LEU A 383 -20.64 -17.11 -2.08
N GLU A 384 -19.49 -17.19 -1.41
CA GLU A 384 -19.28 -18.16 -0.35
C GLU A 384 -20.31 -18.03 0.78
N ASN A 385 -20.77 -16.80 1.07
CA ASN A 385 -21.74 -16.56 2.13
C ASN A 385 -23.15 -16.91 1.67
N ASP A 386 -23.52 -16.55 0.44
CA ASP A 386 -24.78 -16.93 -0.21
C ASP A 386 -24.96 -18.45 -0.20
N MET A 387 -23.93 -19.18 -0.63
CA MET A 387 -23.97 -20.65 -0.68
C MET A 387 -24.10 -21.27 0.73
N LYS A 388 -23.55 -20.62 1.76
CA LYS A 388 -23.67 -21.06 3.17
C LYS A 388 -25.06 -20.84 3.73
N VAL A 389 -25.66 -19.67 3.53
CA VAL A 389 -27.03 -19.39 4.02
C VAL A 389 -28.07 -20.21 3.28
N LEU A 390 -27.83 -20.50 1.99
CA LEU A 390 -28.64 -21.43 1.19
C LEU A 390 -28.46 -22.90 1.58
N LYS A 391 -27.40 -23.20 2.34
CA LYS A 391 -26.96 -24.57 2.65
C LYS A 391 -26.86 -25.40 1.37
N PHE A 392 -26.26 -24.84 0.33
CA PHE A 392 -26.18 -25.42 -1.00
C PHE A 392 -24.73 -25.55 -1.46
N ALA A 393 -24.35 -26.72 -1.95
CA ALA A 393 -23.04 -26.98 -2.52
C ALA A 393 -23.12 -27.19 -4.03
N HIS A 394 -22.36 -26.39 -4.79
CA HIS A 394 -22.33 -26.43 -6.25
C HIS A 394 -20.88 -26.37 -6.75
N PRO A 395 -20.48 -27.22 -7.71
CA PRO A 395 -19.08 -27.35 -8.12
C PRO A 395 -18.57 -26.26 -9.10
N PHE A 396 -19.46 -25.51 -9.77
CA PHE A 396 -19.07 -24.62 -10.87
C PHE A 396 -19.45 -23.16 -10.59
N ILE A 397 -18.49 -22.38 -10.09
CA ILE A 397 -18.71 -21.00 -9.66
C ILE A 397 -17.68 -20.08 -10.34
N ILE A 398 -18.15 -18.96 -10.87
CA ILE A 398 -17.32 -17.82 -11.27
C ILE A 398 -17.60 -16.68 -10.28
N ASP A 399 -16.60 -16.34 -9.48
CA ASP A 399 -16.71 -15.24 -8.52
C ASP A 399 -16.03 -13.98 -9.06
N THR A 400 -16.78 -12.89 -9.15
CA THR A 400 -16.27 -11.61 -9.68
C THR A 400 -15.14 -11.02 -8.83
N THR A 401 -15.03 -11.37 -7.54
CA THR A 401 -13.91 -10.94 -6.68
C THR A 401 -12.59 -11.61 -7.02
N LYS A 402 -12.62 -12.78 -7.68
CA LYS A 402 -11.45 -13.47 -8.22
C LYS A 402 -11.21 -13.13 -9.68
N ALA A 403 -12.28 -12.94 -10.45
CA ALA A 403 -12.17 -12.54 -11.85
C ALA A 403 -11.54 -11.15 -12.03
N TYR A 404 -11.66 -10.26 -11.03
CA TYR A 404 -11.10 -8.90 -11.06
C TYR A 404 -10.17 -8.65 -9.88
N HIS A 405 -9.03 -7.97 -10.13
CA HIS A 405 -8.09 -7.65 -9.07
C HIS A 405 -8.47 -6.35 -8.34
N HIS A 406 -8.22 -6.30 -7.04
CA HIS A 406 -8.15 -5.04 -6.32
C HIS A 406 -6.85 -4.30 -6.71
N THR A 407 -6.92 -2.98 -6.78
CA THR A 407 -5.77 -2.08 -6.98
C THR A 407 -4.60 -2.26 -5.97
N ARG A 408 -4.83 -2.97 -4.86
CA ARG A 408 -3.85 -3.22 -3.80
C ARG A 408 -3.20 -4.60 -3.92
N GLY A 409 -3.66 -5.40 -4.88
CA GLY A 409 -3.33 -6.82 -4.97
C GLY A 409 -3.99 -7.65 -3.87
N PRO A 410 -3.78 -8.98 -3.90
CA PRO A 410 -4.20 -9.89 -2.84
C PRO A 410 -3.61 -9.50 -1.46
N PRO A 411 -4.30 -9.77 -0.34
CA PRO A 411 -5.59 -10.46 -0.24
C PRO A 411 -6.82 -9.54 -0.38
N SER A 412 -6.62 -8.26 -0.74
CA SER A 412 -7.74 -7.31 -0.86
C SER A 412 -8.68 -7.70 -2.00
N ARG A 413 -9.99 -7.75 -1.75
CA ARG A 413 -11.03 -8.02 -2.77
C ARG A 413 -11.75 -6.73 -3.16
N PRO A 414 -11.94 -6.44 -4.45
CA PRO A 414 -12.68 -5.25 -4.89
C PRO A 414 -14.17 -5.37 -4.54
N SER A 415 -14.83 -4.26 -4.18
CA SER A 415 -16.29 -4.27 -3.98
C SER A 415 -17.04 -4.23 -5.32
N LEU A 416 -18.24 -4.82 -5.36
CA LEU A 416 -19.09 -4.84 -6.56
C LEU A 416 -19.40 -3.43 -7.05
N LYS A 417 -19.76 -2.51 -6.14
CA LYS A 417 -19.99 -1.09 -6.44
C LYS A 417 -18.81 -0.43 -7.15
N TRP A 418 -17.59 -0.72 -6.70
CA TRP A 418 -16.39 -0.20 -7.33
C TRP A 418 -16.14 -0.82 -8.71
N LEU A 419 -16.35 -2.14 -8.85
CA LEU A 419 -16.23 -2.81 -10.15
C LEU A 419 -17.23 -2.28 -11.17
N ALA A 420 -18.50 -2.12 -10.77
CA ALA A 420 -19.57 -1.58 -11.60
C ALA A 420 -19.23 -0.15 -12.08
N HIS A 421 -18.80 0.71 -11.16
CA HIS A 421 -18.41 2.07 -11.50
C HIS A 421 -17.18 2.10 -12.42
N ARG A 422 -16.17 1.27 -12.13
CA ARG A 422 -14.89 1.29 -12.85
C ARG A 422 -14.98 0.71 -14.26
N TRP A 423 -15.68 -0.41 -14.43
CA TRP A 423 -15.64 -1.20 -15.65
C TRP A 423 -16.91 -1.10 -16.47
N LEU A 424 -18.07 -0.89 -15.83
CA LEU A 424 -19.36 -0.72 -16.50
C LEU A 424 -19.82 0.74 -16.56
N SER A 425 -19.11 1.67 -15.90
CA SER A 425 -19.55 3.06 -15.73
C SER A 425 -20.96 3.16 -15.12
N ARG A 426 -21.34 2.18 -14.29
CA ARG A 426 -22.66 2.06 -13.65
C ARG A 426 -22.55 2.40 -12.16
N LYS A 427 -23.46 3.23 -11.66
CA LYS A 427 -23.62 3.45 -10.21
C LYS A 427 -24.75 2.54 -9.71
N ILE A 428 -24.40 1.57 -8.88
CA ILE A 428 -25.32 0.62 -8.23
C ILE A 428 -25.36 0.88 -6.73
N GLN A 429 -26.31 0.27 -6.02
CA GLN A 429 -26.41 0.36 -4.55
C GLN A 429 -26.48 1.83 -4.09
N ASN A 430 -27.35 2.62 -4.74
CA ASN A 430 -27.62 4.02 -4.38
C ASN A 430 -28.87 4.17 -3.49
N GLY A 431 -29.46 3.06 -3.04
CA GLY A 431 -30.68 3.05 -2.24
C GLY A 431 -30.55 3.72 -0.86
N GLY A 432 -29.32 3.93 -0.38
CA GLY A 432 -29.07 4.51 0.94
C GLY A 432 -29.69 3.64 2.03
N GLU A 433 -30.58 4.22 2.83
CA GLU A 433 -31.30 3.50 3.88
C GLU A 433 -32.27 2.42 3.35
N ASN A 434 -32.62 2.46 2.05
CA ASN A 434 -33.48 1.46 1.42
C ASN A 434 -32.74 0.17 1.04
N GLY A 435 -31.44 0.05 1.33
CA GLY A 435 -30.64 -1.14 1.10
C GLY A 435 -30.29 -1.43 -0.36
N HIS A 436 -29.75 -2.62 -0.59
CA HIS A 436 -29.36 -3.12 -1.91
C HIS A 436 -30.52 -3.85 -2.59
N ASN A 437 -30.29 -4.19 -3.85
CA ASN A 437 -31.24 -4.93 -4.66
C ASN A 437 -30.52 -6.08 -5.34
N SER A 438 -30.73 -7.28 -4.81
CA SER A 438 -30.15 -8.52 -5.36
C SER A 438 -30.34 -8.73 -6.86
N VAL A 439 -31.41 -8.23 -7.48
CA VAL A 439 -31.57 -8.30 -8.95
C VAL A 439 -30.57 -7.39 -9.67
N GLU A 440 -30.34 -6.17 -9.16
CA GLU A 440 -29.34 -5.23 -9.69
C GLU A 440 -27.92 -5.81 -9.54
N ASP A 441 -27.63 -6.40 -8.38
CA ASP A 441 -26.30 -6.90 -8.04
C ASP A 441 -25.96 -8.18 -8.83
N ALA A 442 -26.90 -9.14 -8.94
CA ALA A 442 -26.74 -10.31 -9.79
C ALA A 442 -26.57 -9.93 -11.28
N LEU A 443 -27.36 -8.99 -11.79
CA LEU A 443 -27.22 -8.50 -13.18
C LEU A 443 -25.84 -7.86 -13.40
N THR A 444 -25.37 -7.08 -12.44
CA THR A 444 -24.06 -6.44 -12.51
C THR A 444 -22.94 -7.47 -12.56
N CYS A 445 -23.04 -8.56 -11.78
CA CYS A 445 -22.08 -9.66 -11.82
C CYS A 445 -22.06 -10.34 -13.20
N MET A 446 -23.24 -10.61 -13.78
CA MET A 446 -23.36 -11.17 -15.14
C MET A 446 -22.68 -10.26 -16.18
N ASP A 447 -22.95 -8.96 -16.14
CA ASP A 447 -22.39 -7.99 -17.08
C ASP A 447 -20.86 -7.88 -16.95
N LEU A 448 -20.33 -7.89 -15.72
CA LEU A 448 -18.88 -7.88 -15.47
C LEU A 448 -18.19 -9.12 -16.06
N ILE A 449 -18.78 -10.31 -15.93
CA ILE A 449 -18.19 -11.54 -16.48
C ILE A 449 -18.28 -11.56 -18.00
N LYS A 450 -19.38 -11.11 -18.60
CA LYS A 450 -19.47 -10.96 -20.06
C LYS A 450 -18.41 -10.01 -20.59
N LEU A 451 -18.21 -8.86 -19.94
CA LEU A 451 -17.17 -7.91 -20.31
C LEU A 451 -15.77 -8.52 -20.19
N LYS A 452 -15.51 -9.27 -19.12
CA LYS A 452 -14.24 -9.99 -18.92
C LYS A 452 -13.99 -11.01 -20.04
N ILE A 453 -15.02 -11.78 -20.42
CA ILE A 453 -14.94 -12.75 -21.52
C ILE A 453 -14.65 -12.04 -22.85
N GLU A 454 -15.34 -10.94 -23.14
CA GLU A 454 -15.15 -10.16 -24.38
C GLU A 454 -13.74 -9.53 -24.46
N GLN A 455 -13.20 -9.05 -23.34
CA GLN A 455 -11.92 -8.36 -23.28
C GLN A 455 -10.72 -9.30 -23.02
N GLY A 456 -10.98 -10.55 -22.64
CA GLY A 456 -10.02 -11.59 -22.36
C GLY A 456 -9.45 -11.59 -20.92
N GLN A 457 -8.68 -12.64 -20.60
CA GLN A 457 -8.25 -12.96 -19.23
C GLN A 457 -7.53 -11.81 -18.50
N GLY A 458 -6.65 -11.06 -19.18
CA GLY A 458 -5.90 -9.95 -18.56
C GLY A 458 -6.73 -8.69 -18.26
N PHE A 459 -7.98 -8.60 -18.72
CA PHE A 459 -8.81 -7.41 -18.50
C PHE A 459 -9.25 -7.31 -17.04
N GLY A 460 -9.08 -6.17 -16.38
CA GLY A 460 -9.44 -6.06 -14.96
C GLY A 460 -8.42 -6.64 -13.98
N GLU A 461 -7.26 -7.10 -14.48
CA GLU A 461 -6.08 -7.35 -13.66
C GLU A 461 -5.33 -6.05 -13.41
N TYR A 462 -5.03 -5.74 -12.15
CA TYR A 462 -4.09 -4.69 -11.81
C TYR A 462 -2.71 -5.29 -11.79
N TYR A 463 -1.88 -4.82 -12.71
CA TYR A 463 -0.46 -5.10 -12.65
C TYR A 463 0.21 -3.99 -11.87
N ASN A 464 1.06 -4.37 -10.93
CA ASN A 464 1.89 -3.41 -10.24
C ASN A 464 2.86 -2.82 -11.28
N ASP A 465 2.63 -1.58 -11.72
CA ASP A 465 3.56 -0.83 -12.57
C ASP A 465 4.74 -0.30 -11.73
N GLN A 466 5.28 -1.22 -10.95
CA GLN A 466 6.45 -1.06 -10.14
C GLN A 466 7.41 -2.20 -10.49
N GLU A 467 8.66 -1.99 -10.17
CA GLU A 467 9.66 -3.03 -10.10
C GLU A 467 10.47 -2.85 -8.82
N SER A 468 11.11 -3.92 -8.38
CA SER A 468 11.89 -3.88 -7.16
C SER A 468 13.25 -3.21 -7.38
N VAL A 469 13.83 -2.66 -6.32
CA VAL A 469 15.23 -2.20 -6.31
C VAL A 469 16.17 -3.33 -6.73
N PHE A 470 15.87 -4.57 -6.31
CA PHE A 470 16.64 -5.77 -6.66
C PHE A 470 16.64 -6.03 -8.18
N SER A 471 15.48 -5.93 -8.83
CA SER A 471 15.32 -6.03 -10.28
C SER A 471 16.09 -4.95 -11.03
N ARG A 472 16.06 -3.72 -10.49
CA ARG A 472 16.74 -2.56 -11.08
C ARG A 472 18.26 -2.69 -11.02
N ILE A 473 18.81 -3.16 -9.90
CA ILE A 473 20.27 -3.31 -9.73
C ILE A 473 20.83 -4.56 -10.42
N SER A 474 20.03 -5.62 -10.56
CA SER A 474 20.47 -6.87 -11.21
C SER A 474 20.63 -6.71 -12.73
N ARG A 475 19.82 -5.86 -13.36
CA ARG A 475 19.88 -5.60 -14.82
C ARG A 475 20.73 -4.39 -15.22
N TYR A 476 21.45 -3.79 -14.26
CA TYR A 476 22.38 -2.71 -14.57
C TYR A 476 23.61 -3.22 -15.34
N THR A 477 24.35 -2.34 -16.02
CA THR A 477 25.49 -2.69 -16.91
C THR A 477 26.51 -3.63 -16.27
N ARG A 478 26.73 -3.47 -14.96
CA ARG A 478 27.40 -4.44 -14.10
C ARG A 478 26.38 -5.00 -13.10
N PRO A 479 25.83 -6.20 -13.36
CA PRO A 479 24.84 -6.82 -12.48
C PRO A 479 25.34 -6.89 -11.04
N ARG A 480 24.50 -6.47 -10.09
CA ARG A 480 24.77 -6.57 -8.66
C ARG A 480 23.88 -7.64 -8.04
N THR A 481 24.49 -8.50 -7.23
CA THR A 481 23.78 -9.49 -6.42
C THR A 481 23.24 -8.85 -5.15
N SER A 482 22.12 -9.36 -4.66
CA SER A 482 21.44 -8.82 -3.48
C SER A 482 20.82 -9.88 -2.58
N ALA A 483 20.69 -9.57 -1.28
CA ALA A 483 20.01 -10.41 -0.32
C ALA A 483 18.93 -9.66 0.47
N VAL A 484 17.90 -10.40 0.85
CA VAL A 484 16.87 -10.00 1.82
C VAL A 484 17.02 -10.89 3.06
N VAL A 485 17.19 -10.27 4.22
CA VAL A 485 17.26 -10.95 5.53
C VAL A 485 16.10 -10.45 6.38
N ASP A 486 14.98 -11.18 6.36
CA ASP A 486 13.73 -10.76 6.98
C ASP A 486 12.90 -11.99 7.40
N ASP A 487 12.01 -11.80 8.37
CA ASP A 487 11.13 -12.88 8.86
C ASP A 487 9.88 -13.06 7.97
N GLU A 488 9.47 -12.02 7.25
CA GLU A 488 8.31 -12.01 6.36
C GLU A 488 8.69 -11.89 4.89
N PHE A 489 8.07 -12.72 4.03
CA PHE A 489 8.20 -12.54 2.59
C PHE A 489 7.71 -11.14 2.17
N ILE A 490 8.65 -10.33 1.67
CA ILE A 490 8.36 -8.97 1.22
C ILE A 490 7.83 -9.02 -0.21
N VAL A 491 6.61 -8.53 -0.41
CA VAL A 491 5.97 -8.43 -1.73
C VAL A 491 6.84 -7.66 -2.70
N ASN A 492 6.94 -8.14 -3.95
CA ASN A 492 7.78 -7.58 -5.02
C ASN A 492 9.27 -7.64 -4.71
N CYS A 493 9.76 -8.59 -3.91
CA CYS A 493 11.20 -8.77 -3.66
C CYS A 493 11.73 -10.10 -4.20
N GLU A 494 10.96 -10.78 -5.08
CA GLU A 494 11.30 -12.07 -5.69
C GLU A 494 12.57 -12.01 -6.54
N ASP A 495 12.89 -10.82 -7.06
CA ASP A 495 14.10 -10.56 -7.86
C ASP A 495 15.38 -10.44 -7.02
N ALA A 496 15.30 -10.53 -5.69
CA ALA A 496 16.49 -10.63 -4.85
C ALA A 496 17.24 -11.95 -5.14
N THR A 497 18.58 -11.89 -5.19
CA THR A 497 19.39 -13.09 -5.48
C THR A 497 19.23 -14.17 -4.41
N THR A 498 19.16 -13.76 -3.15
CA THR A 498 19.01 -14.66 -2.01
C THR A 498 17.98 -14.12 -1.03
N TYR A 499 17.16 -15.02 -0.49
CA TYR A 499 16.24 -14.74 0.60
C TYR A 499 16.63 -15.57 1.82
N ILE A 500 16.95 -14.92 2.94
CA ILE A 500 17.31 -15.57 4.19
C ILE A 500 16.18 -15.30 5.19
N LYS A 501 15.37 -16.33 5.46
CA LYS A 501 14.28 -16.25 6.43
C LYS A 501 14.84 -16.27 7.85
N THR A 502 14.46 -15.29 8.66
CA THR A 502 14.83 -15.19 10.07
C THR A 502 13.60 -15.31 10.98
N THR A 503 13.80 -15.53 12.28
CA THR A 503 12.70 -15.55 13.27
C THR A 503 12.91 -14.57 14.43
N SER A 504 14.11 -13.99 14.53
CA SER A 504 14.49 -13.04 15.57
C SER A 504 15.57 -12.09 15.09
N ASP A 505 15.75 -10.97 15.80
CA ASP A 505 16.83 -10.01 15.53
C ASP A 505 18.21 -10.67 15.70
N ALA A 506 18.36 -11.65 16.59
CA ALA A 506 19.59 -12.42 16.76
C ALA A 506 19.93 -13.25 15.50
N ASP A 507 18.92 -13.85 14.85
CA ASP A 507 19.11 -14.58 13.59
C ASP A 507 19.54 -13.63 12.46
N VAL A 508 18.96 -12.42 12.43
CA VAL A 508 19.34 -11.38 11.46
C VAL A 508 20.81 -11.00 11.62
N VAL A 509 21.26 -10.75 12.86
CA VAL A 509 22.67 -10.46 13.17
C VAL A 509 23.58 -11.62 12.75
N ALA A 510 23.16 -12.87 12.97
CA ALA A 510 23.96 -14.04 12.59
C ALA A 510 24.04 -14.26 11.06
N ALA A 511 22.98 -13.93 10.32
CA ALA A 511 22.91 -14.11 8.87
C ALA A 511 23.64 -13.01 8.07
N LEU A 512 23.68 -11.79 8.60
CA LEU A 512 24.22 -10.62 7.90
C LEU A 512 25.69 -10.76 7.43
N PRO A 513 26.64 -11.34 8.20
CA PRO A 513 28.01 -11.54 7.75
C PRO A 513 28.12 -12.33 6.44
N GLN A 514 27.38 -13.44 6.33
CA GLN A 514 27.36 -14.26 5.12
C GLN A 514 26.72 -13.49 3.95
N ALA A 515 25.57 -12.86 4.20
CA ALA A 515 24.87 -12.07 3.19
C ALA A 515 25.77 -10.94 2.63
N MET A 516 26.51 -10.25 3.50
CA MET A 516 27.44 -9.19 3.09
C MET A 516 28.66 -9.73 2.34
N ALA A 517 29.12 -10.96 2.62
CA ALA A 517 30.21 -11.57 1.87
C ALA A 517 29.79 -11.85 0.42
N GLU A 518 28.62 -12.45 0.23
CA GLU A 518 28.13 -12.96 -1.06
C GLU A 518 27.45 -11.88 -1.93
N HIS A 519 26.86 -10.85 -1.32
CA HIS A 519 26.01 -9.88 -2.01
C HIS A 519 26.54 -8.45 -1.94
N HIS A 520 26.19 -7.64 -2.93
CA HIS A 520 26.57 -6.22 -2.98
C HIS A 520 25.59 -5.35 -2.21
N PHE A 521 24.31 -5.71 -2.22
CA PHE A 521 23.24 -5.05 -1.50
C PHE A 521 22.57 -6.02 -0.53
N VAL A 522 22.41 -5.61 0.71
CA VAL A 522 21.66 -6.38 1.70
C VAL A 522 20.59 -5.49 2.32
N TRP A 523 19.33 -5.93 2.18
CA TRP A 523 18.23 -5.43 2.98
C TRP A 523 18.07 -6.33 4.20
N ALA A 524 17.90 -5.72 5.37
CA ALA A 524 17.58 -6.44 6.59
C ALA A 524 16.62 -5.67 7.48
N ARG A 525 15.92 -6.37 8.37
CA ARG A 525 14.98 -5.76 9.32
C ARG A 525 15.23 -6.23 10.75
N LEU A 526 15.20 -5.31 11.69
CA LEU A 526 15.12 -5.59 13.13
C LEU A 526 13.73 -5.21 13.64
N ARG A 527 13.13 -6.08 14.45
CA ARG A 527 11.73 -6.02 14.87
C ARG A 527 11.54 -5.98 16.38
N ASP A 528 12.55 -6.25 17.22
CA ASP A 528 12.39 -6.32 18.67
C ASP A 528 11.69 -5.08 19.25
N LEU A 529 12.09 -3.89 18.79
CA LEU A 529 11.52 -2.63 19.24
C LEU A 529 10.08 -2.42 18.72
N GLU A 530 9.82 -2.71 17.43
CA GLU A 530 8.48 -2.67 16.84
C GLU A 530 7.51 -3.62 17.54
N ILE A 531 7.95 -4.84 17.83
CA ILE A 531 7.18 -5.87 18.54
C ILE A 531 6.90 -5.40 19.98
N ALA A 532 7.87 -4.79 20.65
CA ALA A 532 7.66 -4.22 21.97
C ALA A 532 6.57 -3.12 21.95
N TYR A 533 6.53 -2.26 20.93
CA TYR A 533 5.46 -1.27 20.78
C TYR A 533 4.09 -1.86 20.41
N GLY A 534 3.98 -3.14 20.05
CA GLY A 534 2.73 -3.75 19.57
C GLY A 534 2.59 -5.24 19.87
N LYS A 535 2.79 -5.66 21.14
CA LYS A 535 2.70 -7.06 21.57
C LYS A 535 1.30 -7.64 21.39
N ALA A 536 1.18 -8.91 21.00
CA ALA A 536 -0.08 -9.66 21.03
C ALA A 536 -0.58 -9.90 22.47
N LYS A 537 -1.91 -9.90 22.67
CA LYS A 537 -2.54 -10.41 23.89
C LYS A 537 -2.16 -11.88 24.12
N PRO A 538 -1.76 -12.27 25.35
CA PRO A 538 -1.63 -13.67 25.68
C PRO A 538 -3.00 -14.37 25.53
N ASN A 539 -3.04 -15.55 24.89
CA ASN A 539 -4.22 -16.39 24.63
C ASN A 539 -5.15 -16.06 23.44
N VAL A 540 -4.71 -15.32 22.43
CA VAL A 540 -5.45 -15.27 21.14
C VAL A 540 -5.35 -16.64 20.45
N LYS A 541 -6.41 -17.46 20.56
CA LYS A 541 -6.57 -18.70 19.76
C LYS A 541 -7.23 -18.32 18.43
N THR A 542 -6.47 -18.32 17.34
CA THR A 542 -7.02 -18.28 15.99
C THR A 542 -7.64 -19.65 15.66
N GLY A 543 -8.82 -19.68 15.03
CA GLY A 543 -9.63 -20.90 14.81
C GLY A 543 -9.03 -21.99 13.92
N SER A 544 -7.81 -21.81 13.42
CA SER A 544 -6.97 -22.88 12.88
C SER A 544 -5.89 -23.18 13.90
N GLY A 545 -5.72 -24.43 14.35
CA GLY A 545 -4.73 -24.87 15.34
C GLY A 545 -3.24 -24.65 14.99
N HIS A 546 -2.92 -23.67 14.16
CA HIS A 546 -1.61 -23.02 14.08
C HIS A 546 -1.56 -21.87 15.10
N LEU A 547 -0.47 -21.84 15.87
CA LEU A 547 -0.04 -20.60 16.56
C LEU A 547 -0.10 -19.44 15.55
N PRO A 548 -0.49 -18.22 15.95
CA PRO A 548 -0.33 -17.07 15.07
C PRO A 548 1.13 -17.07 14.62
N ASP A 549 1.32 -17.25 13.32
CA ASP A 549 2.63 -17.17 12.69
C ASP A 549 3.21 -15.82 13.11
N GLN A 550 4.28 -15.86 13.91
CA GLN A 550 4.94 -14.66 14.45
C GLN A 550 5.49 -13.75 13.34
N GLY A 551 5.32 -14.10 12.05
CA GLY A 551 5.73 -13.30 10.90
C GLY A 551 4.86 -13.43 9.65
N ARG A 552 3.53 -13.61 9.74
CA ARG A 552 2.65 -13.40 8.58
C ARG A 552 1.81 -12.15 8.75
N THR A 553 2.29 -11.04 8.21
CA THR A 553 1.50 -9.90 7.68
C THR A 553 0.14 -9.75 8.34
N GLY A 554 0.15 -9.42 9.62
CA GLY A 554 -1.04 -9.26 10.41
C GLY A 554 -0.70 -8.24 11.45
N PHE A 555 -1.01 -6.98 11.18
CA PHE A 555 -1.32 -6.07 12.26
C PHE A 555 -2.33 -6.84 13.14
N LEU A 556 -1.89 -7.32 14.30
CA LEU A 556 -2.83 -7.66 15.35
C LEU A 556 -3.78 -6.48 15.42
N SER A 557 -5.10 -6.76 15.36
CA SER A 557 -6.09 -5.72 15.62
C SER A 557 -5.69 -5.01 16.92
N TYR A 558 -5.89 -3.70 17.00
CA TYR A 558 -5.48 -2.95 18.20
C TYR A 558 -6.02 -3.61 19.49
N GLU A 559 -7.22 -4.17 19.42
CA GLU A 559 -7.85 -4.94 20.50
C GLU A 559 -7.10 -6.21 20.90
N ASN A 560 -6.26 -6.76 20.03
CA ASN A 560 -5.39 -7.89 20.32
C ASN A 560 -3.98 -7.47 20.70
N ARG A 561 -3.76 -6.17 20.97
CA ARG A 561 -2.48 -5.68 21.48
C ARG A 561 -2.49 -5.51 23.00
N VAL A 562 -1.32 -5.67 23.60
CA VAL A 562 -1.04 -5.27 24.98
C VAL A 562 0.00 -4.17 24.91
N ASP A 563 -0.28 -3.04 25.56
CA ASP A 563 0.72 -2.01 25.75
C ASP A 563 1.87 -2.60 26.56
N ALA A 564 3.04 -2.76 25.93
CA ALA A 564 4.22 -3.18 26.67
C ALA A 564 4.57 -2.12 27.71
N SER A 565 5.04 -2.59 28.85
CA SER A 565 5.57 -1.69 29.88
C SER A 565 6.77 -0.91 29.34
N GLU A 566 6.99 0.30 29.87
CA GLU A 566 8.15 1.11 29.50
C GLU A 566 9.47 0.34 29.67
N GLN A 567 9.56 -0.51 30.70
CA GLN A 567 10.74 -1.34 30.97
C GLN A 567 10.99 -2.36 29.84
N GLU A 568 9.94 -2.92 29.24
CA GLU A 568 10.08 -3.87 28.13
C GLU A 568 10.52 -3.17 26.85
N ILE A 569 9.98 -1.97 26.58
CA ILE A 569 10.40 -1.15 25.44
C ILE A 569 11.88 -0.75 25.59
N ARG A 570 12.31 -0.37 26.81
CA ARG A 570 13.71 -0.09 27.13
C ARG A 570 14.63 -1.31 26.90
N LYS A 571 14.20 -2.51 27.32
CA LYS A 571 14.94 -3.75 27.05
C LYS A 571 15.05 -4.04 25.55
N ALA A 572 13.97 -3.82 24.79
CA ALA A 572 13.99 -3.99 23.35
C ALA A 572 14.95 -2.98 22.68
N ALA A 573 14.96 -1.72 23.12
CA ALA A 573 15.91 -0.72 22.65
C ALA A 573 17.38 -1.13 22.92
N GLN A 574 17.67 -1.70 24.10
CA GLN A 574 18.99 -2.28 24.41
C GLN A 574 19.34 -3.46 23.50
N SER A 575 18.37 -4.33 23.17
CA SER A 575 18.56 -5.45 22.24
C SER A 575 18.93 -4.96 20.84
N VAL A 576 18.17 -3.98 20.32
CA VAL A 576 18.44 -3.35 19.02
C VAL A 576 19.80 -2.66 19.02
N ASP A 577 20.18 -1.93 20.07
CA ASP A 577 21.48 -1.26 20.17
C ASP A 577 22.66 -2.25 20.14
N LYS A 578 22.53 -3.39 20.83
CA LYS A 578 23.52 -4.48 20.77
C LYS A 578 23.60 -5.09 19.38
N SER A 579 22.45 -5.31 18.75
CA SER A 579 22.37 -5.84 17.38
C SER A 579 23.04 -4.91 16.38
N LEU A 580 22.78 -3.60 16.46
CA LEU A 580 23.45 -2.57 15.66
C LEU A 580 24.96 -2.60 15.85
N ALA A 581 25.45 -2.70 17.08
CA ALA A 581 26.88 -2.79 17.36
C ALA A 581 27.51 -4.04 16.74
N ALA A 582 26.89 -5.20 16.91
CA ALA A 582 27.36 -6.46 16.34
C ALA A 582 27.39 -6.42 14.80
N ILE A 583 26.37 -5.83 14.18
CA ILE A 583 26.32 -5.64 12.72
C ILE A 583 27.48 -4.75 12.26
N VAL A 584 27.66 -3.58 12.90
CA VAL A 584 28.71 -2.63 12.51
C VAL A 584 30.12 -3.20 12.70
N ASP A 585 30.33 -3.99 13.74
CA ASP A 585 31.61 -4.64 14.01
C ASP A 585 31.92 -5.77 13.00
N ALA A 586 30.89 -6.43 12.47
CA ALA A 586 31.02 -7.48 11.45
C ALA A 586 31.10 -6.94 10.01
N MET A 587 30.79 -5.66 9.77
CA MET A 587 30.81 -5.08 8.42
C MET A 587 32.24 -4.99 7.84
N PRO A 588 32.45 -5.39 6.58
CA PRO A 588 33.70 -5.13 5.88
C PRO A 588 33.98 -3.61 5.73
N PRO A 589 35.25 -3.19 5.60
CA PRO A 589 35.58 -1.80 5.28
C PRO A 589 34.95 -1.31 3.98
N ASN A 590 34.69 -0.01 3.88
CA ASN A 590 34.03 0.63 2.75
C ASN A 590 32.61 0.12 2.49
N THR A 591 31.92 -0.32 3.54
CA THR A 591 30.49 -0.64 3.51
C THR A 591 29.69 0.61 3.84
N ALA A 592 28.77 0.99 2.96
CA ALA A 592 27.77 2.00 3.25
C ALA A 592 26.66 1.39 4.10
N PHE A 593 26.40 1.97 5.26
CA PHE A 593 25.37 1.51 6.19
C PHE A 593 24.31 2.58 6.38
N LEU A 594 23.08 2.21 6.06
CA LEU A 594 21.91 3.05 6.13
C LEU A 594 20.95 2.41 7.13
N VAL A 595 20.54 3.17 8.16
CA VAL A 595 19.54 2.71 9.13
C VAL A 595 18.32 3.60 9.00
N THR A 596 17.12 3.03 8.97
CA THR A 596 15.88 3.81 8.90
C THR A 596 14.78 3.23 9.77
N SER A 597 13.96 4.10 10.36
CA SER A 597 12.72 3.70 11.01
C SER A 597 11.55 3.52 10.02
N GLY A 598 11.67 4.06 8.81
CA GLY A 598 10.62 4.15 7.79
C GLY A 598 9.52 5.15 8.13
N GLN A 599 9.02 5.09 9.35
CA GLN A 599 7.92 5.88 9.89
C GLN A 599 8.13 6.05 11.42
N GLY A 600 7.30 6.87 12.05
CA GLY A 600 7.26 7.07 13.49
C GLY A 600 6.34 6.07 14.17
N ASP A 601 5.92 6.39 15.39
CA ASP A 601 4.98 5.57 16.16
C ASP A 601 3.57 5.53 15.52
N PRO A 602 3.11 4.36 15.01
CA PRO A 602 1.83 4.24 14.34
C PRO A 602 0.65 3.94 15.28
N ARG A 603 0.87 3.81 16.60
CA ARG A 603 -0.15 3.28 17.53
C ARG A 603 -1.46 4.07 17.52
N ASP A 604 -1.38 5.40 17.55
CA ASP A 604 -2.57 6.26 17.51
C ASP A 604 -3.33 6.07 16.19
N MET A 605 -2.64 6.07 15.05
CA MET A 605 -3.23 5.78 13.74
C MET A 605 -3.95 4.42 13.76
N LEU A 606 -3.27 3.36 14.22
CA LEU A 606 -3.82 2.01 14.21
C LEU A 606 -5.02 1.86 15.12
N LYS A 607 -4.99 2.50 16.30
CA LYS A 607 -6.11 2.55 17.23
C LYS A 607 -7.37 3.12 16.56
N PHE A 608 -7.24 4.28 15.90
CA PHE A 608 -8.39 4.92 15.25
C PHE A 608 -8.78 4.26 13.94
N GLN A 609 -7.86 3.64 13.20
CA GLN A 609 -8.21 2.79 12.04
C GLN A 609 -9.01 1.56 12.46
N GLU A 610 -8.66 0.92 13.58
CA GLU A 610 -9.43 -0.20 14.12
C GLU A 610 -10.80 0.28 14.58
N LEU A 611 -10.88 1.43 15.28
CA LEU A 611 -12.17 2.03 15.65
C LEU A 611 -13.02 2.31 14.41
N GLN A 612 -12.45 2.89 13.35
CA GLN A 612 -13.14 3.13 12.09
C GLN A 612 -13.65 1.84 11.46
N LYS A 613 -12.82 0.78 11.43
CA LYS A 613 -13.20 -0.52 10.86
C LYS A 613 -14.30 -1.20 11.69
N ARG A 614 -14.17 -1.16 13.02
CA ARG A 614 -15.16 -1.70 13.95
C ARG A 614 -16.48 -0.95 13.86
N TYR A 615 -16.43 0.39 13.84
CA TYR A 615 -17.60 1.22 13.57
C TYR A 615 -18.22 0.88 12.23
N GLN A 616 -17.44 0.77 11.15
CA GLN A 616 -17.99 0.39 9.83
C GLN A 616 -18.64 -0.99 9.88
N THR A 617 -18.08 -1.94 10.64
CA THR A 617 -18.65 -3.28 10.79
C THR A 617 -19.94 -3.24 11.58
N LEU A 618 -19.98 -2.51 12.71
CA LEU A 618 -21.16 -2.36 13.54
C LEU A 618 -22.26 -1.58 12.83
N TYR A 619 -21.89 -0.47 12.19
CA TYR A 619 -22.72 0.27 11.24
C TYR A 619 -23.27 -0.69 10.19
N ASN A 620 -22.46 -1.65 9.75
CA ASN A 620 -22.86 -2.70 8.82
C ASN A 620 -23.75 -3.82 9.34
N THR A 621 -23.94 -3.93 10.65
CA THR A 621 -24.61 -5.10 11.26
C THR A 621 -25.73 -4.74 12.19
N VAL A 622 -25.76 -3.51 12.70
CA VAL A 622 -26.73 -3.06 13.70
C VAL A 622 -27.17 -1.62 13.42
N SER A 623 -28.35 -1.24 13.91
CA SER A 623 -28.83 0.15 13.84
C SER A 623 -27.85 1.14 14.48
N ILE A 624 -27.73 2.35 13.92
CA ILE A 624 -26.84 3.39 14.46
C ILE A 624 -27.15 3.72 15.93
N SER A 625 -28.43 3.69 16.31
CA SER A 625 -28.90 3.93 17.68
C SER A 625 -28.41 2.89 18.68
N SER A 626 -28.19 1.63 18.26
CA SER A 626 -27.72 0.56 19.13
C SER A 626 -26.19 0.49 19.24
N ILE A 627 -25.45 1.24 18.42
CA ILE A 627 -23.99 1.34 18.53
C ILE A 627 -23.64 2.18 19.77
N ALA A 628 -22.91 1.56 20.69
CA ALA A 628 -22.39 2.19 21.90
C ALA A 628 -21.51 3.41 21.54
N LYS A 629 -21.50 4.44 22.40
CA LYS A 629 -20.84 5.72 22.07
C LYS A 629 -19.33 5.54 21.85
N GLU A 630 -18.70 4.66 22.61
CA GLU A 630 -17.31 4.26 22.52
C GLU A 630 -16.93 3.52 21.22
N ASP A 631 -17.93 3.01 20.50
CA ASP A 631 -17.75 2.27 19.25
C ASP A 631 -18.09 3.13 18.03
N ARG A 632 -18.53 4.37 18.24
CA ARG A 632 -18.82 5.33 17.17
C ARG A 632 -17.52 5.97 16.67
N PHE A 633 -17.49 6.22 15.36
CA PHE A 633 -16.42 6.96 14.71
C PHE A 633 -16.96 8.31 14.25
N ASP A 634 -16.81 9.32 15.10
CA ASP A 634 -17.29 10.70 14.89
C ASP A 634 -16.20 11.64 14.35
N ASP A 635 -16.53 12.93 14.21
CA ASP A 635 -15.60 13.95 13.71
C ASP A 635 -14.36 14.11 14.60
N GLU A 636 -14.49 13.91 15.92
CA GLU A 636 -13.36 13.93 16.85
C GLU A 636 -12.43 12.74 16.61
N ALA A 637 -12.99 11.53 16.45
CA ALA A 637 -12.23 10.33 16.11
C ALA A 637 -11.56 10.45 14.72
N GLN A 638 -12.23 11.07 13.74
CA GLN A 638 -11.67 11.35 12.41
C GLN A 638 -10.50 12.33 12.50
N ALA A 639 -10.63 13.43 13.26
CA ALA A 639 -9.53 14.38 13.47
C ALA A 639 -8.34 13.73 14.21
N ALA A 640 -8.62 12.89 15.20
CA ALA A 640 -7.59 12.16 15.94
C ALA A 640 -6.87 11.12 15.06
N LEU A 641 -7.58 10.46 14.14
CA LEU A 641 -6.98 9.59 13.12
C LEU A 641 -6.02 10.37 12.22
N GLU A 642 -6.46 11.51 11.68
CA GLU A 642 -5.63 12.33 10.79
C GLU A 642 -4.36 12.84 11.49
N LEU A 643 -4.48 13.27 12.75
CA LEU A 643 -3.33 13.67 13.58
C LEU A 643 -2.38 12.50 13.84
N GLY A 644 -2.93 11.33 14.21
CA GLY A 644 -2.15 10.10 14.42
C GLY A 644 -1.40 9.68 13.16
N VAL A 645 -2.02 9.77 11.99
CA VAL A 645 -1.40 9.49 10.68
C VAL A 645 -0.28 10.49 10.39
N GLU A 646 -0.51 11.79 10.60
CA GLU A 646 0.51 12.80 10.31
C GLU A 646 1.72 12.65 11.23
N ARG A 647 1.53 12.36 12.54
CA ARG A 647 2.62 12.05 13.46
C ARG A 647 3.38 10.80 13.01
N ALA A 648 2.66 9.72 12.73
CA ALA A 648 3.25 8.44 12.33
C ALA A 648 4.01 8.53 11.00
N LYS A 649 3.70 9.48 10.10
CA LYS A 649 4.47 9.67 8.86
C LYS A 649 5.91 10.06 9.11
N HIS A 650 6.25 10.63 10.26
CA HIS A 650 7.59 11.15 10.49
C HIS A 650 8.50 10.09 11.10
N GLY A 651 9.58 9.77 10.40
CA GLY A 651 10.56 8.77 10.83
C GLY A 651 11.98 9.33 10.84
N LEU A 652 12.96 8.43 10.94
CA LEU A 652 14.38 8.74 11.02
C LEU A 652 15.22 7.97 10.00
N CYS A 653 16.36 8.55 9.63
CA CYS A 653 17.45 7.84 9.01
C CYS A 653 18.83 8.24 9.55
N PHE A 654 19.74 7.28 9.48
CA PHE A 654 21.13 7.41 9.86
C PHE A 654 22.01 6.89 8.73
N PHE A 655 23.16 7.52 8.55
CA PHE A 655 24.09 7.20 7.46
C PHE A 655 25.52 7.12 8.00
N MET A 656 26.24 6.06 7.63
CA MET A 656 27.68 5.97 7.87
C MET A 656 28.37 5.14 6.78
N VAL A 657 29.69 5.27 6.71
CA VAL A 657 30.55 4.34 5.96
C VAL A 657 31.54 3.74 6.95
N LYS A 658 31.64 2.41 6.97
CA LYS A 658 32.54 1.67 7.86
C LYS A 658 34.00 1.71 7.42
#